data_AF-A0A812Y3X5-F1
#
_entry.id   AF-A0A812Y3X5-F1
#
_cell.length_a   1.000
_cell.length_b   1.000
_cell.length_c   1.000
_cell.angle_alpha   90.00
_cell.angle_beta   90.00
_cell.angle_gamma   90.00
#
_symmetry.space_group_name_H-M   'P 1'
#
loop_
_entity.id
_entity.type
_entity.pdbx_description
1 polymer ?
#
loop_
_entity_poly.entity_id
_entity_poly.type
_entity_poly.pdbx_seq_one_letter_code
_entity_poly.pdbx_strand_id
1 'polypeptide(L)'
;MRKVIGEMINADPAMEVVGIARDGAEGVTKAEQLKPDLITLDIEMPRLNGIDALKQIMKICKENPPAVLMCSSLTVDGSTEALKALKLGASDFIAKDPQVVGRHDKQFNTQLLEKLKAIGTHRKNLHATRSNDSSSAASANQETDSHSISGVCTKFDDWVMPEGIKVIVIGSSTGGPPVLEDLFDQLPSTLPVPIIVAQHMPELFTRSLANRIDAQSGCGATLAEHGTAMIEPRIYIAQGGKHLKPTMVAGKKLIARTVDEYHNALYKPSVDLLFSSAAEFYGSGVLAIQLTGMGEDGAEGARKIRQAGGHVIAQDQRSCVVYGMPRAVVEDGSANTILCPKDIKSDPDMNDQTSTNSVDPSLGNELIRLVSFKVGSEQFAVDILRVQEINRMMDLTQVPQCPEGVRGVINLRGRIVPVLDLRTRLGIDASEESESSRIVVVEVQGSTVGFIVDAVHQVLQIDPRIIEPTPQITSGQNTSYIQGVAKLDETLMILLDLDKKQMTITSNKIAMSTEQFTTLSKIIYDRSGIHFPESKQYILESRLSHRLRELEMDDFDQYLAYLTMGPYQMDEFQEMFNRITINETSFFRNDAQLSVFEHQILPELLESRSSNKRLRIWSAACSTGEEPFTLAMLIDRTLGVRQNDWHIEILGTDISEKALKVAQSGVYNNYAVRSTPSLIKDRYFTVEGRDYRLNDNIRQMVNFERHNLKDRMAAKRHGTWDVIFCRNVLIYFDDDMKKNVISMFANQLAKDGTLFIGHSERIKDLTKDFVQLPIPQGFCYQRPQYLEMKA
;
A
#
# COMPACT_ATOMS: atom_id res chain seq x y z
N MET A 1 25.09 9.23 4.68
CA MET A 1 24.65 8.52 3.46
C MET A 1 24.42 9.46 2.26
N ARG A 2 23.55 10.49 2.32
CA ARG A 2 23.32 11.42 1.18
C ARG A 2 24.58 11.99 0.53
N LYS A 3 25.53 12.49 1.34
CA LYS A 3 26.81 13.02 0.83
C LYS A 3 27.63 11.94 0.11
N VAL A 4 27.60 10.71 0.62
CA VAL A 4 28.34 9.57 0.09
C VAL A 4 27.75 9.11 -1.25
N ILE A 5 26.43 8.92 -1.33
CA ILE A 5 25.74 8.59 -2.59
C ILE A 5 25.93 9.71 -3.61
N GLY A 6 25.82 10.98 -3.20
CA GLY A 6 26.03 12.11 -4.10
C GLY A 6 27.46 12.19 -4.66
N GLU A 7 28.47 11.95 -3.83
CA GLU A 7 29.88 11.84 -4.27
C GLU A 7 30.08 10.67 -5.24
N MET A 8 29.43 9.52 -5.01
CA MET A 8 29.52 8.35 -5.88
C MET A 8 28.91 8.58 -7.26
N ILE A 9 27.72 9.19 -7.30
CA ILE A 9 27.03 9.49 -8.57
C ILE A 9 27.84 10.50 -9.38
N ASN A 10 28.32 11.58 -8.76
CA ASN A 10 29.12 12.61 -9.45
C ASN A 10 30.52 12.14 -9.88
N ALA A 11 31.01 11.01 -9.34
CA ALA A 11 32.27 10.42 -9.80
C ALA A 11 32.11 9.69 -11.14
N ASP A 12 30.89 9.38 -11.57
CA ASP A 12 30.61 8.69 -12.81
C ASP A 12 30.27 9.69 -13.93
N PRO A 13 31.01 9.71 -15.06
CA PRO A 13 30.81 10.73 -16.09
C PRO A 13 29.46 10.63 -16.83
N ALA A 14 28.71 9.53 -16.66
CA ALA A 14 27.41 9.35 -17.29
C ALA A 14 26.25 9.98 -16.50
N MET A 15 26.48 10.46 -15.27
CA MET A 15 25.45 10.93 -14.35
C MET A 15 25.91 12.21 -13.62
N GLU A 16 24.96 13.04 -13.23
CA GLU A 16 25.21 14.21 -12.39
C GLU A 16 24.12 14.36 -11.32
N VAL A 17 24.50 14.89 -10.16
CA VAL A 17 23.56 15.16 -9.07
C VAL A 17 23.04 16.58 -9.18
N VAL A 18 21.83 16.71 -9.75
CA VAL A 18 21.15 18.02 -9.92
C VAL A 18 20.60 18.59 -8.60
N GLY A 19 20.40 17.76 -7.57
CA GLY A 19 19.89 18.20 -6.28
C GLY A 19 20.02 17.16 -5.17
N ILE A 20 20.09 17.63 -3.92
CA ILE A 20 20.11 16.80 -2.71
C ILE A 20 19.07 17.34 -1.73
N ALA A 21 18.19 16.48 -1.20
CA ALA A 21 17.16 16.86 -0.23
C ALA A 21 17.43 16.30 1.17
N ARG A 22 17.00 17.00 2.22
CA ARG A 22 17.22 16.60 3.62
C ARG A 22 16.14 15.69 4.19
N ASP A 23 15.01 15.57 3.51
CA ASP A 23 13.91 14.66 3.81
C ASP A 23 12.94 14.57 2.63
N GLY A 24 11.87 13.79 2.79
CA GLY A 24 10.85 13.60 1.77
C GLY A 24 10.12 14.88 1.36
N ALA A 25 9.86 15.82 2.28
CA ALA A 25 9.12 17.03 1.93
C ALA A 25 9.96 17.95 1.04
N GLU A 26 11.22 18.16 1.41
CA GLU A 26 12.18 18.88 0.54
C GLU A 26 12.43 18.12 -0.77
N GLY A 27 12.44 16.78 -0.73
CA GLY A 27 12.60 15.91 -1.90
C GLY A 27 11.48 16.08 -2.91
N VAL A 28 10.23 16.16 -2.43
CA VAL A 28 9.04 16.41 -3.25
C VAL A 28 9.14 17.77 -3.95
N THR A 29 9.44 18.84 -3.20
CA THR A 29 9.60 20.19 -3.78
C THR A 29 10.71 20.23 -4.82
N LYS A 30 11.84 19.57 -4.55
CA LYS A 30 12.97 19.53 -5.49
C LYS A 30 12.69 18.69 -6.73
N ALA A 31 11.93 17.61 -6.61
CA ALA A 31 11.52 16.81 -7.76
C ALA A 31 10.70 17.63 -8.75
N GLU A 32 9.77 18.45 -8.24
CA GLU A 32 8.96 19.35 -9.07
C GLU A 32 9.78 20.46 -9.74
N GLN A 33 10.71 21.07 -8.98
CA GLN A 33 11.52 22.19 -9.47
C GLN A 33 12.62 21.77 -10.45
N LEU A 34 13.35 20.70 -10.11
CA LEU A 34 14.54 20.27 -10.85
C LEU A 34 14.24 19.28 -11.95
N LYS A 35 13.05 18.65 -11.92
CA LYS A 35 12.59 17.62 -12.88
C LYS A 35 13.69 16.59 -13.20
N PRO A 36 14.26 15.91 -12.19
CA PRO A 36 15.35 14.97 -12.40
C PRO A 36 14.88 13.75 -13.20
N ASP A 37 15.78 13.11 -13.96
CA ASP A 37 15.49 11.85 -14.65
C ASP A 37 15.29 10.69 -13.66
N LEU A 38 16.07 10.71 -12.57
CA LEU A 38 16.12 9.66 -11.56
C LEU A 38 16.29 10.26 -10.16
N ILE A 39 15.58 9.68 -9.19
CA ILE A 39 15.71 9.99 -7.76
C ILE A 39 16.16 8.76 -6.98
N THR A 40 17.20 8.89 -6.16
CA THR A 40 17.48 7.92 -5.08
C THR A 40 16.76 8.36 -3.82
N LEU A 41 15.99 7.46 -3.21
CA LEU A 41 15.08 7.83 -2.12
C LEU A 41 15.19 6.87 -0.93
N ASP A 42 15.60 7.38 0.22
CA ASP A 42 15.65 6.58 1.45
C ASP A 42 14.24 6.37 2.01
N ILE A 43 13.92 5.15 2.45
CA ILE A 43 12.63 4.85 3.12
C ILE A 43 12.55 5.60 4.45
N GLU A 44 13.64 5.59 5.23
CA GLU A 44 13.66 6.13 6.58
C GLU A 44 14.14 7.58 6.57
N MET A 45 13.19 8.51 6.53
CA MET A 45 13.45 9.96 6.53
C MET A 45 12.56 10.71 7.53
N PRO A 46 13.05 11.80 8.15
CA PRO A 46 12.25 12.63 9.07
C PRO A 46 11.19 13.45 8.32
N ARG A 47 10.18 13.96 9.03
CA ARG A 47 9.04 14.78 8.51
C ARG A 47 8.11 14.06 7.54
N LEU A 48 8.60 13.68 6.37
CA LEU A 48 7.91 12.88 5.36
C LEU A 48 8.79 11.69 5.02
N ASN A 49 8.30 10.47 5.29
CA ASN A 49 9.04 9.25 5.00
C ASN A 49 9.17 9.05 3.48
N GLY A 50 10.07 8.16 3.05
CA GLY A 50 10.34 7.93 1.63
C GLY A 50 9.14 7.38 0.85
N ILE A 51 8.27 6.60 1.49
CA ILE A 51 7.10 6.00 0.83
C ILE A 51 6.05 7.05 0.51
N ASP A 52 5.77 7.95 1.45
CA ASP A 52 4.81 9.03 1.26
C ASP A 52 5.39 10.13 0.36
N ALA A 53 6.70 10.36 0.41
CA ALA A 53 7.40 11.21 -0.56
C ALA A 53 7.30 10.64 -1.98
N LEU A 54 7.52 9.33 -2.16
CA LEU A 54 7.34 8.65 -3.44
C LEU A 54 5.94 8.86 -3.99
N LYS A 55 4.88 8.59 -3.20
CA LYS A 55 3.49 8.81 -3.63
C LYS A 55 3.24 10.23 -4.10
N GLN A 56 3.78 11.21 -3.38
CA GLN A 56 3.64 12.62 -3.75
C GLN A 56 4.41 12.92 -5.04
N ILE A 57 5.68 12.52 -5.14
CA ILE A 57 6.50 12.70 -6.35
C ILE A 57 5.79 12.11 -7.58
N MET A 58 5.32 10.87 -7.51
CA MET A 58 4.62 10.22 -8.62
C MET A 58 3.30 10.94 -8.98
N LYS A 59 2.62 11.54 -7.99
CA LYS A 59 1.38 12.30 -8.22
C LYS A 59 1.64 13.66 -8.86
N ILE A 60 2.66 14.39 -8.42
CA ILE A 60 2.91 15.78 -8.84
C ILE A 60 3.63 15.78 -10.20
N CYS A 61 4.56 14.85 -10.41
CA CYS A 61 5.29 14.70 -11.66
C CYS A 61 4.54 13.82 -12.69
N LYS A 62 3.20 13.75 -12.66
CA LYS A 62 2.40 12.77 -13.43
C LYS A 62 2.69 12.77 -14.94
N GLU A 63 2.98 13.92 -15.53
CA GLU A 63 3.26 14.04 -16.97
C GLU A 63 4.63 13.44 -17.36
N ASN A 64 5.61 13.51 -16.46
CA ASN A 64 6.94 12.93 -16.67
C ASN A 64 7.52 12.46 -15.33
N PRO A 65 7.04 11.33 -14.79
CA PRO A 65 7.41 10.90 -13.44
C PRO A 65 8.86 10.42 -13.43
N PRO A 66 9.71 10.88 -12.50
CA PRO A 66 11.11 10.45 -12.42
C PRO A 66 11.17 8.95 -12.12
N ALA A 67 12.22 8.28 -12.59
CA ALA A 67 12.51 6.93 -12.11
C ALA A 67 12.96 7.00 -10.64
N VAL A 68 12.45 6.13 -9.76
CA VAL A 68 12.81 6.17 -8.33
C VAL A 68 13.47 4.87 -7.92
N LEU A 69 14.72 4.96 -7.44
CA LEU A 69 15.45 3.86 -6.82
C LEU A 69 15.39 4.01 -5.30
N MET A 70 14.70 3.09 -4.63
CA MET A 70 14.54 3.12 -3.17
C MET A 70 15.77 2.60 -2.45
N CYS A 71 16.25 3.31 -1.43
CA CYS A 71 17.29 2.83 -0.54
C CYS A 71 16.64 2.26 0.74
N SER A 72 16.69 0.94 0.92
CA SER A 72 16.08 0.25 2.07
C SER A 72 17.13 -0.38 3.00
N SER A 73 16.81 -0.57 4.28
CA SER A 73 17.65 -1.34 5.22
C SER A 73 17.48 -2.85 4.97
N LEU A 74 18.53 -3.64 5.21
CA LEU A 74 18.47 -5.11 5.13
C LEU A 74 17.77 -5.70 6.39
N THR A 75 16.51 -5.34 6.58
CA THR A 75 15.65 -5.77 7.71
C THR A 75 14.33 -6.31 7.18
N VAL A 76 13.56 -7.01 8.02
CA VAL A 76 12.22 -7.50 7.65
C VAL A 76 11.28 -6.34 7.30
N ASP A 77 11.24 -5.31 8.15
CA ASP A 77 10.44 -4.11 7.91
C ASP A 77 10.89 -3.37 6.65
N GLY A 78 12.21 -3.21 6.47
CA GLY A 78 12.81 -2.60 5.29
C GLY A 78 12.46 -3.35 3.99
N SER A 79 12.44 -4.68 4.03
CA SER A 79 12.05 -5.49 2.86
C SER A 79 10.57 -5.33 2.49
N THR A 80 9.70 -5.22 3.50
CA THR A 80 8.26 -5.05 3.31
C THR A 80 7.94 -3.68 2.72
N GLU A 81 8.55 -2.63 3.28
CA GLU A 81 8.34 -1.26 2.79
C GLU A 81 8.97 -1.03 1.41
N ALA A 82 10.10 -1.67 1.08
CA ALA A 82 10.68 -1.62 -0.27
C ALA A 82 9.75 -2.23 -1.33
N LEU A 83 9.19 -3.42 -1.07
CA LEU A 83 8.24 -4.06 -1.99
C LEU A 83 6.95 -3.25 -2.16
N LYS A 84 6.49 -2.61 -1.08
CA LYS A 84 5.37 -1.66 -1.12
C LYS A 84 5.70 -0.42 -1.95
N ALA A 85 6.92 0.09 -1.89
CA ALA A 85 7.36 1.21 -2.72
C ALA A 85 7.29 0.88 -4.22
N LEU A 86 7.64 -0.35 -4.62
CA LEU A 86 7.54 -0.79 -6.02
C LEU A 86 6.10 -0.71 -6.55
N LYS A 87 5.09 -1.17 -5.78
CA LYS A 87 3.66 -1.01 -6.13
C LYS A 87 3.23 0.46 -6.25
N LEU A 88 3.90 1.37 -5.54
CA LEU A 88 3.62 2.81 -5.57
C LEU A 88 4.38 3.53 -6.70
N GLY A 89 5.07 2.78 -7.56
CA GLY A 89 5.72 3.29 -8.76
C GLY A 89 7.23 3.51 -8.63
N ALA A 90 7.87 3.02 -7.56
CA ALA A 90 9.33 2.92 -7.56
C ALA A 90 9.79 1.92 -8.62
N SER A 91 10.89 2.26 -9.29
CA SER A 91 11.45 1.45 -10.37
C SER A 91 12.20 0.22 -9.84
N ASP A 92 12.94 0.39 -8.74
CA ASP A 92 13.64 -0.69 -8.05
C ASP A 92 14.06 -0.25 -6.63
N PHE A 93 14.80 -1.10 -5.92
CA PHE A 93 15.44 -0.77 -4.66
C PHE A 93 16.90 -1.23 -4.58
N ILE A 94 17.63 -0.71 -3.60
CA ILE A 94 18.95 -1.16 -3.17
C ILE A 94 18.93 -1.36 -1.65
N ALA A 95 19.49 -2.49 -1.21
CA ALA A 95 19.62 -2.82 0.20
C ALA A 95 20.89 -2.20 0.79
N LYS A 96 20.75 -1.57 1.95
CA LYS A 96 21.83 -0.98 2.74
C LYS A 96 22.15 -1.94 3.89
N ASP A 97 23.40 -2.38 3.97
CA ASP A 97 23.87 -3.11 5.14
C ASP A 97 24.26 -2.11 6.25
N PRO A 98 23.56 -2.07 7.39
CA PRO A 98 23.86 -1.14 8.49
C PRO A 98 25.26 -1.34 9.10
N GLN A 99 25.82 -2.55 9.03
CA GLN A 99 27.11 -2.88 9.62
C GLN A 99 28.31 -2.43 8.78
N VAL A 100 28.07 -2.09 7.50
CA VAL A 100 29.14 -1.87 6.51
C VAL A 100 29.10 -0.46 5.90
N VAL A 101 28.23 0.44 6.41
CA VAL A 101 28.11 1.82 5.88
C VAL A 101 29.37 2.67 6.15
N GLY A 102 30.31 2.60 5.21
CA GLY A 102 31.51 3.43 5.08
C GLY A 102 31.98 3.45 3.61
N ARG A 103 32.95 4.31 3.26
CA ARG A 103 33.51 4.50 1.89
C ARG A 103 34.12 3.24 1.24
N HIS A 104 34.02 2.06 1.85
CA HIS A 104 34.76 0.85 1.47
C HIS A 104 33.91 -0.32 0.96
N ASP A 105 32.58 -0.20 0.90
CA ASP A 105 31.75 -1.24 0.28
C ASP A 105 31.76 -1.12 -1.25
N LYS A 106 32.74 -1.76 -1.89
CA LYS A 106 32.85 -1.79 -3.36
C LYS A 106 31.62 -2.44 -4.01
N GLN A 107 30.98 -3.41 -3.36
CA GLN A 107 29.89 -4.17 -3.93
C GLN A 107 28.60 -3.33 -3.97
N PHE A 108 28.26 -2.65 -2.87
CA PHE A 108 27.14 -1.72 -2.85
C PHE A 108 27.31 -0.60 -3.88
N ASN A 109 28.53 -0.04 -3.99
CA ASN A 109 28.80 1.06 -4.93
C ASN A 109 28.60 0.63 -6.38
N THR A 110 29.15 -0.52 -6.75
CA THR A 110 28.97 -1.08 -8.10
C THR A 110 27.50 -1.34 -8.39
N GLN A 111 26.78 -2.01 -7.48
CA GLN A 111 25.36 -2.31 -7.67
C GLN A 111 24.49 -1.05 -7.79
N LEU A 112 24.77 -0.01 -7.00
CA LEU A 112 24.08 1.27 -7.07
C LEU A 112 24.27 1.90 -8.46
N LEU A 113 25.51 2.08 -8.89
CA LEU A 113 25.80 2.74 -10.17
C LEU A 113 25.27 1.95 -11.36
N GLU A 114 25.35 0.62 -11.33
CA GLU A 114 24.82 -0.24 -12.39
C GLU A 114 23.30 -0.12 -12.52
N LYS A 115 22.55 -0.20 -11.40
CA LYS A 115 21.09 -0.04 -11.42
C LYS A 115 20.68 1.34 -11.91
N LEU A 116 21.36 2.39 -11.43
CA LEU A 116 21.11 3.77 -11.86
C LEU A 116 21.30 3.96 -13.37
N LYS A 117 22.42 3.46 -13.91
CA LYS A 117 22.70 3.53 -15.36
C LYS A 117 21.74 2.70 -16.19
N ALA A 118 21.36 1.51 -15.72
CA ALA A 118 20.44 0.63 -16.43
C ALA A 118 19.05 1.27 -16.56
N ILE A 119 18.52 1.79 -15.45
CA ILE A 119 17.23 2.49 -15.40
C ILE A 119 17.29 3.78 -16.25
N GLY A 120 18.34 4.58 -16.09
CA GLY A 120 18.50 5.85 -16.82
C GLY A 120 18.65 5.66 -18.34
N THR A 121 19.48 4.72 -18.79
CA THR A 121 19.69 4.43 -20.21
C THR A 121 18.42 3.92 -20.88
N HIS A 122 17.70 3.00 -20.24
CA HIS A 122 16.45 2.47 -20.79
C HIS A 122 15.41 3.57 -20.99
N ARG A 123 15.26 4.46 -20.00
CA ARG A 123 14.34 5.60 -20.07
C ARG A 123 14.70 6.57 -21.20
N LYS A 124 15.99 6.91 -21.35
CA LYS A 124 16.46 7.76 -22.47
C LYS A 124 16.11 7.15 -23.83
N ASN A 125 16.28 5.84 -23.99
CA ASN A 125 15.98 5.15 -25.24
C ASN A 125 14.48 5.17 -25.58
N LEU A 126 13.59 5.02 -24.58
CA LEU A 126 12.13 5.13 -24.77
C LEU A 126 11.68 6.54 -25.17
N HIS A 127 12.32 7.59 -24.62
CA HIS A 127 12.04 8.97 -25.03
C HIS A 127 12.56 9.27 -26.44
N ALA A 128 13.75 8.77 -26.81
CA ALA A 128 14.33 8.98 -28.14
C ALA A 128 13.51 8.33 -29.27
N THR A 129 12.93 7.15 -29.03
CA THR A 129 12.04 6.49 -30.00
C THR A 129 10.73 7.26 -30.21
N ARG A 130 10.15 7.84 -29.15
CA ARG A 130 8.92 8.66 -29.24
C ARG A 130 9.12 9.98 -30.00
N SER A 131 10.33 10.54 -30.01
CA SER A 131 10.62 11.80 -30.71
C SER A 131 10.87 11.64 -32.22
N ASN A 132 11.29 10.46 -32.69
CA ASN A 132 11.59 10.22 -34.11
C ASN A 132 10.34 9.85 -34.96
N ASP A 133 9.29 9.29 -34.36
CA ASP A 133 8.06 8.90 -35.07
C ASP A 133 7.20 10.09 -35.56
N SER A 134 7.55 11.32 -35.18
CA SER A 134 6.82 12.54 -35.58
C SER A 134 7.26 13.16 -36.92
N SER A 135 8.20 12.53 -37.66
CA SER A 135 8.84 13.17 -38.82
C SER A 135 8.85 12.39 -40.15
N SER A 136 8.23 11.21 -40.26
CA SER A 136 8.28 10.40 -41.50
C SER A 136 6.94 9.94 -42.09
N ALA A 137 5.78 10.32 -41.54
CA ALA A 137 4.46 9.86 -42.01
C ALA A 137 3.88 10.68 -43.19
N ALA A 138 4.67 10.95 -44.23
CA ALA A 138 4.19 11.61 -45.44
C ALA A 138 4.76 10.97 -46.71
N SER A 139 4.29 9.76 -47.05
CA SER A 139 4.07 9.24 -48.43
C SER A 139 4.08 7.72 -48.44
N ALA A 140 2.93 7.10 -48.65
CA ALA A 140 2.70 6.00 -49.60
C ALA A 140 1.31 5.39 -49.36
N ASN A 141 0.48 5.46 -50.39
CA ASN A 141 -0.83 4.83 -50.52
C ASN A 141 -0.68 3.46 -51.22
N GLN A 142 -1.70 2.62 -51.02
CA GLN A 142 -2.26 1.56 -51.88
C GLN A 142 -1.96 0.06 -51.65
N GLU A 143 -3.09 -0.67 -51.60
CA GLU A 143 -3.36 -2.10 -51.97
C GLU A 143 -3.10 -3.18 -50.89
N THR A 144 -4.16 -3.58 -50.16
CA THR A 144 -5.02 -4.80 -50.33
C THR A 144 -4.32 -6.12 -50.03
N ASP A 145 -4.66 -6.77 -48.92
CA ASP A 145 -5.51 -7.96 -48.97
C ASP A 145 -5.99 -8.44 -47.58
N SER A 146 -7.23 -8.89 -47.59
CA SER A 146 -8.03 -9.42 -46.50
C SER A 146 -7.50 -10.77 -45.98
N HIS A 147 -7.20 -10.90 -44.68
CA HIS A 147 -7.33 -12.17 -43.95
C HIS A 147 -8.02 -11.93 -42.61
N SER A 148 -9.27 -12.37 -42.53
CA SER A 148 -10.11 -12.43 -41.35
C SER A 148 -9.56 -13.42 -40.34
N ILE A 149 -9.23 -12.98 -39.12
CA ILE A 149 -9.15 -13.87 -37.96
C ILE A 149 -10.43 -13.68 -37.16
N SER A 150 -11.40 -14.52 -37.49
CA SER A 150 -12.52 -14.85 -36.63
C SER A 150 -12.00 -15.61 -35.41
N GLY A 151 -12.18 -15.08 -34.22
CA GLY A 151 -11.75 -15.73 -32.99
C GLY A 151 -12.10 -14.92 -31.76
N VAL A 152 -13.40 -14.80 -31.48
CA VAL A 152 -13.92 -14.28 -30.22
C VAL A 152 -13.61 -15.30 -29.12
N CYS A 153 -12.87 -14.91 -28.08
CA CYS A 153 -12.84 -15.65 -26.82
C CYS A 153 -13.38 -14.77 -25.70
N THR A 154 -14.41 -15.26 -25.02
CA THR A 154 -15.15 -14.56 -23.96
C THR A 154 -15.12 -15.38 -22.67
N LYS A 155 -14.59 -14.75 -21.60
CA LYS A 155 -14.59 -15.08 -20.15
C LYS A 155 -13.43 -15.93 -19.62
N PHE A 156 -12.76 -15.35 -18.60
CA PHE A 156 -11.94 -15.80 -17.46
C PHE A 156 -11.55 -17.28 -17.19
N ASP A 157 -11.73 -18.21 -18.12
CA ASP A 157 -11.17 -19.58 -18.13
C ASP A 157 -10.03 -19.74 -19.17
N ASP A 158 -9.67 -18.65 -19.88
CA ASP A 158 -8.86 -18.69 -21.11
C ASP A 158 -7.34 -18.77 -20.92
N TRP A 159 -6.80 -19.17 -19.75
CA TRP A 159 -5.40 -19.59 -19.73
C TRP A 159 -5.31 -20.98 -20.36
N VAL A 160 -5.09 -21.03 -21.67
CA VAL A 160 -4.85 -22.29 -22.38
C VAL A 160 -3.40 -22.70 -22.11
N MET A 161 -3.20 -23.62 -21.17
CA MET A 161 -1.90 -24.28 -21.03
C MET A 161 -1.64 -25.12 -22.28
N PRO A 162 -0.50 -24.93 -22.98
CA PRO A 162 -0.17 -25.77 -24.12
C PRO A 162 -0.09 -27.24 -23.69
N GLU A 163 -0.58 -28.14 -24.53
CA GLU A 163 -0.48 -29.57 -24.28
C GLU A 163 0.99 -29.96 -24.09
N GLY A 164 1.28 -30.68 -23.00
CA GLY A 164 2.62 -31.20 -22.72
C GLY A 164 3.51 -30.30 -21.86
N ILE A 165 3.11 -29.07 -21.53
CA ILE A 165 3.81 -28.26 -20.51
C ILE A 165 3.67 -28.92 -19.14
N LYS A 166 4.79 -29.06 -18.45
CA LYS A 166 4.92 -29.74 -17.14
C LYS A 166 5.50 -28.84 -16.06
N VAL A 167 6.14 -27.73 -16.44
CA VAL A 167 6.69 -26.74 -15.50
C VAL A 167 6.76 -25.37 -16.15
N ILE A 168 6.54 -24.32 -15.35
CA ILE A 168 6.81 -22.94 -15.74
C ILE A 168 8.01 -22.44 -14.95
N VAL A 169 8.97 -21.86 -15.65
CA VAL A 169 10.13 -21.20 -15.03
C VAL A 169 10.13 -19.73 -15.39
N ILE A 170 10.31 -18.86 -14.39
CA ILE A 170 10.28 -17.40 -14.57
C ILE A 170 11.58 -16.79 -14.06
N GLY A 171 12.19 -15.94 -14.87
CA GLY A 171 13.41 -15.20 -14.54
C GLY A 171 13.17 -13.70 -14.53
N SER A 172 13.64 -12.99 -13.49
CA SER A 172 13.46 -11.55 -13.36
C SER A 172 14.51 -10.87 -12.47
N SER A 173 14.66 -9.56 -12.63
CA SER A 173 15.63 -8.76 -11.85
C SER A 173 15.04 -7.36 -11.52
N THR A 174 15.75 -6.28 -11.83
CA THR A 174 15.31 -4.88 -11.67
C THR A 174 13.92 -4.66 -12.30
N GLY A 175 12.94 -4.26 -11.49
CA GLY A 175 11.54 -4.08 -11.91
C GLY A 175 10.68 -5.35 -11.93
N GLY A 176 11.27 -6.52 -11.64
CA GLY A 176 10.60 -7.82 -11.65
C GLY A 176 9.50 -8.01 -10.60
N PRO A 177 9.68 -7.61 -9.32
CA PRO A 177 8.68 -7.88 -8.27
C PRO A 177 7.25 -7.39 -8.56
N PRO A 178 7.01 -6.14 -9.01
CA PRO A 178 5.65 -5.72 -9.34
C PRO A 178 5.09 -6.47 -10.55
N VAL A 179 5.92 -6.81 -11.55
CA VAL A 179 5.49 -7.60 -12.71
C VAL A 179 5.10 -9.02 -12.30
N LEU A 180 5.84 -9.64 -11.39
CA LEU A 180 5.51 -10.95 -10.83
C LEU A 180 4.19 -10.91 -10.03
N GLU A 181 4.00 -9.90 -9.20
CA GLU A 181 2.75 -9.72 -8.45
C GLU A 181 1.56 -9.54 -9.40
N ASP A 182 1.68 -8.69 -10.42
CA ASP A 182 0.62 -8.47 -11.43
C ASP A 182 0.34 -9.71 -12.28
N LEU A 183 1.38 -10.48 -12.62
CA LEU A 183 1.25 -11.74 -13.36
C LEU A 183 0.50 -12.78 -12.53
N PHE A 184 0.85 -12.92 -11.24
CA PHE A 184 0.28 -13.94 -10.36
C PHE A 184 -1.10 -13.57 -9.79
N ASP A 185 -1.44 -12.29 -9.68
CA ASP A 185 -2.81 -11.83 -9.38
C ASP A 185 -3.81 -12.26 -10.47
N GLN A 186 -3.31 -12.43 -11.70
CA GLN A 186 -4.11 -12.83 -12.86
C GLN A 186 -4.08 -14.35 -13.14
N LEU A 187 -3.29 -15.14 -12.40
CA LEU A 187 -3.22 -16.58 -12.63
C LEU A 187 -4.42 -17.32 -12.02
N PRO A 188 -4.98 -18.33 -12.73
CA PRO A 188 -6.02 -19.19 -12.18
C PRO A 188 -5.47 -20.04 -11.05
N SER A 189 -6.29 -20.26 -10.01
CA SER A 189 -5.95 -21.07 -8.82
C SER A 189 -5.75 -22.57 -9.09
N THR A 190 -6.04 -23.03 -10.31
CA THR A 190 -6.08 -24.44 -10.72
C THR A 190 -4.99 -24.81 -11.73
N LEU A 191 -3.90 -24.02 -11.80
CA LEU A 191 -2.82 -24.21 -12.77
C LEU A 191 -2.22 -25.65 -12.69
N PRO A 192 -2.23 -26.46 -13.75
CA PRO A 192 -1.90 -27.90 -13.66
C PRO A 192 -0.39 -28.19 -13.51
N VAL A 193 0.45 -27.19 -13.26
CA VAL A 193 1.91 -27.30 -13.22
C VAL A 193 2.52 -26.42 -12.12
N PRO A 194 3.67 -26.80 -11.53
CA PRO A 194 4.40 -25.95 -10.63
C PRO A 194 5.03 -24.75 -11.37
N ILE A 195 5.11 -23.60 -10.69
CA ILE A 195 5.79 -22.40 -11.18
C ILE A 195 7.02 -22.15 -10.33
N ILE A 196 8.18 -21.95 -10.95
CA ILE A 196 9.45 -21.74 -10.25
C ILE A 196 10.06 -20.41 -10.69
N VAL A 197 10.38 -19.55 -9.74
CA VAL A 197 10.79 -18.16 -10.03
C VAL A 197 12.20 -17.92 -9.49
N ALA A 198 13.10 -17.45 -10.34
CA ALA A 198 14.37 -16.86 -9.96
C ALA A 198 14.30 -15.34 -10.10
N GLN A 199 14.28 -14.65 -8.95
CA GLN A 199 14.29 -13.20 -8.88
C GLN A 199 15.60 -12.75 -8.21
N HIS A 200 16.35 -11.85 -8.87
CA HIS A 200 17.61 -11.33 -8.32
C HIS A 200 17.36 -10.38 -7.14
N MET A 201 17.23 -10.94 -5.93
CA MET A 201 16.98 -10.21 -4.68
C MET A 201 17.70 -10.89 -3.49
N PRO A 202 18.05 -10.14 -2.42
CA PRO A 202 18.61 -10.73 -1.21
C PRO A 202 17.63 -11.68 -0.49
N GLU A 203 18.15 -12.54 0.38
CA GLU A 203 17.37 -13.58 1.07
C GLU A 203 16.10 -13.05 1.76
N LEU A 204 16.25 -12.04 2.64
CA LEU A 204 15.13 -11.45 3.37
C LEU A 204 14.04 -10.92 2.43
N PHE A 205 14.43 -10.39 1.28
CA PHE A 205 13.52 -9.82 0.30
C PHE A 205 12.79 -10.90 -0.50
N THR A 206 13.45 -12.00 -0.86
CA THR A 206 12.78 -13.15 -1.51
C THR A 206 11.72 -13.78 -0.60
N ARG A 207 11.94 -13.80 0.72
CA ARG A 207 10.93 -14.25 1.70
C ARG A 207 9.71 -13.34 1.73
N SER A 208 9.93 -12.02 1.79
CA SER A 208 8.84 -11.04 1.79
C SER A 208 8.07 -11.03 0.47
N LEU A 209 8.74 -11.26 -0.67
CA LEU A 209 8.09 -11.42 -1.97
C LEU A 209 7.22 -12.68 -2.01
N ALA A 210 7.74 -13.83 -1.56
CA ALA A 210 6.98 -15.08 -1.50
C ALA A 210 5.70 -14.93 -0.65
N ASN A 211 5.80 -14.33 0.53
CA ASN A 211 4.63 -14.10 1.40
C ASN A 211 3.57 -13.18 0.75
N ARG A 212 4.00 -12.21 -0.04
CA ARG A 212 3.07 -11.27 -0.71
C ARG A 212 2.37 -11.93 -1.89
N ILE A 213 3.08 -12.73 -2.67
CA ILE A 213 2.49 -13.54 -3.74
C ILE A 213 1.56 -14.59 -3.13
N ASP A 214 1.91 -15.21 -2.00
CA ASP A 214 1.05 -16.17 -1.30
C ASP A 214 -0.27 -15.53 -0.84
N ALA A 215 -0.22 -14.29 -0.36
CA ALA A 215 -1.40 -13.55 0.07
C ALA A 215 -2.32 -13.07 -1.08
N GLN A 216 -1.85 -13.07 -2.34
CA GLN A 216 -2.57 -12.53 -3.50
C GLN A 216 -2.92 -13.60 -4.54
N SER A 217 -2.09 -14.62 -4.70
CA SER A 217 -2.26 -15.66 -5.70
C SER A 217 -3.26 -16.73 -5.25
N GLY A 218 -4.08 -17.22 -6.19
CA GLY A 218 -4.98 -18.36 -5.94
C GLY A 218 -4.26 -19.71 -5.78
N CYS A 219 -3.01 -19.79 -6.22
CA CYS A 219 -2.15 -21.00 -6.20
C CYS A 219 -1.36 -21.16 -4.88
N GLY A 220 -1.18 -20.07 -4.14
CA GLY A 220 -0.24 -20.02 -3.02
C GLY A 220 1.23 -20.02 -3.47
N ALA A 221 2.09 -19.42 -2.65
CA ALA A 221 3.50 -19.26 -2.93
C ALA A 221 4.37 -19.59 -1.71
N THR A 222 5.57 -20.09 -1.95
CA THR A 222 6.54 -20.38 -0.87
C THR A 222 7.97 -20.25 -1.36
N LEU A 223 8.92 -20.22 -0.43
CA LEU A 223 10.33 -20.27 -0.76
C LEU A 223 10.75 -21.69 -1.13
N ALA A 224 11.57 -21.82 -2.18
CA ALA A 224 12.15 -23.07 -2.64
C ALA A 224 13.37 -23.46 -1.77
N GLU A 225 13.12 -23.88 -0.54
CA GLU A 225 14.17 -24.36 0.38
C GLU A 225 14.69 -25.75 -0.06
N HIS A 226 15.93 -26.10 0.29
CA HIS A 226 16.54 -27.38 -0.09
C HIS A 226 15.67 -28.57 0.32
N GLY A 227 15.37 -29.47 -0.62
CA GLY A 227 14.54 -30.65 -0.40
C GLY A 227 13.03 -30.41 -0.53
N THR A 228 12.58 -29.17 -0.73
CA THR A 228 11.16 -28.84 -0.93
C THR A 228 10.62 -29.57 -2.14
N ALA A 229 9.51 -30.30 -1.96
CA ALA A 229 8.80 -30.93 -3.07
C ALA A 229 8.06 -29.85 -3.88
N MET A 230 8.31 -29.81 -5.19
CA MET A 230 7.71 -28.84 -6.09
C MET A 230 6.46 -29.43 -6.75
N ILE A 231 5.31 -29.25 -6.09
CA ILE A 231 3.99 -29.73 -6.52
C ILE A 231 3.13 -28.60 -7.11
N GLU A 232 2.23 -28.94 -8.01
CA GLU A 232 1.15 -28.09 -8.54
C GLU A 232 -0.08 -28.00 -7.59
N PRO A 233 -0.93 -26.96 -7.70
CA PRO A 233 -0.74 -25.68 -8.40
C PRO A 233 0.00 -24.69 -7.48
N ARG A 234 1.34 -24.72 -7.38
CA ARG A 234 2.06 -23.86 -6.40
C ARG A 234 3.23 -23.11 -7.00
N ILE A 235 3.47 -21.91 -6.47
CA ILE A 235 4.57 -21.02 -6.86
C ILE A 235 5.74 -21.18 -5.90
N TYR A 236 6.95 -21.36 -6.44
CA TYR A 236 8.18 -21.55 -5.69
C TYR A 236 9.18 -20.43 -6.03
N ILE A 237 9.44 -19.55 -5.06
CA ILE A 237 10.40 -18.46 -5.20
C ILE A 237 11.78 -18.94 -4.75
N ALA A 238 12.80 -18.83 -5.60
CA ALA A 238 14.17 -19.18 -5.25
C ALA A 238 14.68 -18.30 -4.09
N GLN A 239 15.35 -18.93 -3.12
CA GLN A 239 15.91 -18.27 -1.96
C GLN A 239 17.08 -17.36 -2.39
N GLY A 240 17.02 -16.08 -2.04
CA GLY A 240 18.11 -15.13 -2.26
C GLY A 240 19.41 -15.60 -1.61
N GLY A 241 20.55 -15.34 -2.26
CA GLY A 241 21.86 -15.75 -1.76
C GLY A 241 22.27 -17.20 -2.12
N LYS A 242 21.36 -18.02 -2.65
CA LYS A 242 21.63 -19.37 -3.14
C LYS A 242 21.11 -19.54 -4.57
N HIS A 243 21.72 -20.44 -5.34
CA HIS A 243 21.15 -20.85 -6.63
C HIS A 243 20.13 -21.97 -6.43
N LEU A 244 19.11 -22.01 -7.27
CA LEU A 244 18.09 -23.05 -7.27
C LEU A 244 18.25 -23.92 -8.52
N LYS A 245 18.45 -25.22 -8.32
CA LYS A 245 18.44 -26.24 -9.37
C LYS A 245 17.29 -27.22 -9.10
N PRO A 246 16.13 -27.09 -9.77
CA PRO A 246 15.11 -28.14 -9.74
C PRO A 246 15.71 -29.48 -10.18
N THR A 247 15.47 -30.53 -9.39
CA THR A 247 16.08 -31.85 -9.60
C THR A 247 15.01 -32.93 -9.51
N MET A 248 15.03 -33.87 -10.46
CA MET A 248 14.16 -35.04 -10.40
C MET A 248 14.75 -36.13 -9.50
N VAL A 249 13.99 -36.56 -8.49
CA VAL A 249 14.35 -37.68 -7.61
C VAL A 249 13.47 -38.88 -7.91
N ALA A 250 14.11 -40.06 -8.00
CA ALA A 250 13.45 -41.33 -8.33
C ALA A 250 12.62 -41.28 -9.63
N GLY A 251 12.97 -40.39 -10.56
CA GLY A 251 12.31 -40.22 -11.86
C GLY A 251 10.87 -39.70 -11.81
N LYS A 252 10.36 -39.31 -10.64
CA LYS A 252 8.93 -38.95 -10.46
C LYS A 252 8.69 -37.70 -9.61
N LYS A 253 9.60 -37.32 -8.72
CA LYS A 253 9.40 -36.22 -7.79
C LYS A 253 10.35 -35.06 -8.08
N LEU A 254 9.79 -33.92 -8.46
CA LEU A 254 10.56 -32.68 -8.59
C LEU A 254 10.85 -32.10 -7.20
N ILE A 255 12.11 -31.81 -6.91
CA ILE A 255 12.52 -31.16 -5.67
C ILE A 255 13.41 -29.94 -5.92
N ALA A 256 13.34 -28.99 -5.00
CA ALA A 256 14.26 -27.88 -4.91
C ALA A 256 15.63 -28.37 -4.43
N ARG A 257 16.69 -28.17 -5.23
CA ARG A 257 18.07 -28.36 -4.76
C ARG A 257 18.80 -27.02 -4.78
N THR A 258 19.19 -26.55 -3.60
CA THR A 258 20.02 -25.35 -3.50
C THR A 258 21.49 -25.66 -3.80
N VAL A 259 22.16 -24.77 -4.53
CA VAL A 259 23.58 -24.86 -4.87
C VAL A 259 24.25 -23.53 -4.55
N ASP A 260 25.43 -23.58 -3.95
CA ASP A 260 26.14 -22.35 -3.53
C ASP A 260 26.94 -21.71 -4.66
N GLU A 261 27.44 -22.49 -5.63
CA GLU A 261 28.23 -21.97 -6.76
C GLU A 261 27.70 -22.44 -8.12
N TYR A 262 27.68 -21.52 -9.08
CA TYR A 262 27.39 -21.78 -10.48
C TYR A 262 28.24 -20.85 -11.36
N HIS A 263 28.80 -21.40 -12.44
CA HIS A 263 29.70 -20.76 -13.42
C HIS A 263 29.57 -19.24 -13.53
N ASN A 264 30.59 -18.50 -13.08
CA ASN A 264 30.70 -17.02 -13.19
C ASN A 264 29.41 -16.24 -12.85
N ALA A 265 28.48 -16.83 -12.10
CA ALA A 265 27.16 -16.27 -11.90
C ALA A 265 27.28 -15.04 -11.01
N LEU A 266 26.92 -13.88 -11.59
CA LEU A 266 26.99 -12.59 -10.91
C LEU A 266 25.93 -12.47 -9.81
N TYR A 267 24.83 -13.22 -9.91
CA TYR A 267 23.67 -13.14 -9.03
C TYR A 267 23.28 -14.51 -8.47
N LYS A 268 22.77 -14.50 -7.22
CA LYS A 268 22.21 -15.67 -6.54
C LYS A 268 20.80 -15.34 -6.04
N PRO A 269 19.73 -15.89 -6.63
CA PRO A 269 19.71 -17.00 -7.62
C PRO A 269 20.11 -16.57 -9.04
N SER A 270 20.54 -17.54 -9.87
CA SER A 270 20.80 -17.35 -11.31
C SER A 270 19.63 -17.90 -12.12
N VAL A 271 19.22 -17.16 -13.15
CA VAL A 271 18.15 -17.55 -14.07
C VAL A 271 18.62 -18.62 -15.04
N ASP A 272 19.84 -18.51 -15.56
CA ASP A 272 20.44 -19.49 -16.45
C ASP A 272 20.49 -20.89 -15.83
N LEU A 273 20.87 -21.00 -14.55
CA LEU A 273 20.84 -22.30 -13.87
C LEU A 273 19.42 -22.85 -13.76
N LEU A 274 18.45 -22.02 -13.38
CA LEU A 274 17.05 -22.45 -13.26
C LEU A 274 16.52 -22.95 -14.61
N PHE A 275 16.71 -22.17 -15.67
CA PHE A 275 16.20 -22.48 -17.01
C PHE A 275 16.88 -23.71 -17.60
N SER A 276 18.21 -23.77 -17.55
CA SER A 276 18.96 -24.91 -18.07
C SER A 276 18.63 -26.22 -17.35
N SER A 277 18.48 -26.18 -16.02
CA SER A 277 18.10 -27.37 -15.25
C SER A 277 16.66 -27.80 -15.46
N ALA A 278 15.73 -26.88 -15.72
CA ALA A 278 14.38 -27.25 -16.15
C ALA A 278 14.38 -27.95 -17.52
N ALA A 279 15.17 -27.41 -18.48
CA ALA A 279 15.33 -28.00 -19.81
C ALA A 279 15.89 -29.43 -19.76
N GLU A 280 16.88 -29.69 -18.88
CA GLU A 280 17.52 -31.01 -18.70
C GLU A 280 16.49 -32.13 -18.44
N PHE A 281 15.41 -31.86 -17.69
CA PHE A 281 14.46 -32.90 -17.27
C PHE A 281 13.13 -32.88 -18.01
N TYR A 282 12.59 -31.70 -18.31
CA TYR A 282 11.28 -31.57 -18.93
C TYR A 282 11.31 -31.33 -20.43
N GLY A 283 12.48 -30.98 -20.99
CA GLY A 283 12.66 -30.78 -22.44
C GLY A 283 11.61 -29.82 -23.01
N SER A 284 10.81 -30.31 -23.96
CA SER A 284 9.72 -29.54 -24.58
C SER A 284 8.57 -29.18 -23.62
N GLY A 285 8.49 -29.83 -22.46
CA GLY A 285 7.50 -29.53 -21.43
C GLY A 285 7.83 -28.32 -20.55
N VAL A 286 8.82 -27.49 -20.92
CA VAL A 286 9.18 -26.27 -20.20
C VAL A 286 8.59 -25.05 -20.90
N LEU A 287 7.89 -24.22 -20.13
CA LEU A 287 7.57 -22.85 -20.52
C LEU A 287 8.45 -21.89 -19.70
N ALA A 288 9.33 -21.15 -20.37
CA ALA A 288 10.17 -20.13 -19.78
C ALA A 288 9.56 -18.75 -20.00
N ILE A 289 9.57 -17.91 -18.96
CA ILE A 289 9.16 -16.50 -19.06
C ILE A 289 10.31 -15.63 -18.58
N GLN A 290 10.93 -14.90 -19.50
CA GLN A 290 11.98 -13.93 -19.21
C GLN A 290 11.38 -12.54 -19.03
N LEU A 291 11.36 -12.04 -17.80
CA LEU A 291 10.86 -10.72 -17.44
C LEU A 291 11.98 -9.69 -17.35
N THR A 292 11.56 -8.44 -17.14
CA THR A 292 12.40 -7.25 -17.00
C THR A 292 13.57 -7.46 -16.03
N GLY A 293 14.70 -6.87 -16.39
CA GLY A 293 15.92 -7.00 -15.62
C GLY A 293 17.16 -6.52 -16.36
N MET A 294 18.23 -6.29 -15.61
CA MET A 294 19.53 -5.86 -16.13
C MET A 294 20.45 -7.06 -16.41
N GLY A 295 21.38 -6.91 -17.35
CA GLY A 295 22.33 -7.96 -17.75
C GLY A 295 21.73 -8.94 -18.75
N GLU A 296 22.31 -10.14 -18.82
CA GLU A 296 22.00 -11.18 -19.80
C GLU A 296 21.66 -12.55 -19.17
N ASP A 297 21.64 -12.65 -17.84
CA ASP A 297 21.31 -13.89 -17.12
C ASP A 297 19.92 -14.38 -17.53
N GLY A 298 19.82 -15.63 -17.94
CA GLY A 298 18.63 -16.26 -18.51
C GLY A 298 18.72 -16.51 -20.02
N ALA A 299 19.61 -15.82 -20.74
CA ALA A 299 19.78 -16.01 -22.18
C ALA A 299 20.35 -17.40 -22.55
N GLU A 300 21.38 -17.87 -21.82
CA GLU A 300 21.96 -19.19 -22.05
C GLU A 300 20.95 -20.31 -21.71
N GLY A 301 20.25 -20.15 -20.60
CA GLY A 301 19.21 -21.07 -20.15
C GLY A 301 18.02 -21.11 -21.10
N ALA A 302 17.57 -19.95 -21.60
CA ALA A 302 16.51 -19.87 -22.61
C ALA A 302 16.90 -20.57 -23.90
N ARG A 303 18.14 -20.40 -24.36
CA ARG A 303 18.67 -21.13 -25.52
C ARG A 303 18.62 -22.64 -25.32
N LYS A 304 19.01 -23.13 -24.12
CA LYS A 304 18.93 -24.55 -23.77
C LYS A 304 17.48 -25.06 -23.76
N ILE A 305 16.53 -24.26 -23.27
CA ILE A 305 15.10 -24.58 -23.33
C ILE A 305 14.65 -24.70 -24.79
N ARG A 306 15.00 -23.73 -25.65
CA ARG A 306 14.69 -23.78 -27.09
C ARG A 306 15.29 -24.99 -27.79
N GLN A 307 16.56 -25.30 -27.53
CA GLN A 307 17.24 -26.47 -28.08
C GLN A 307 16.58 -27.79 -27.64
N ALA A 308 16.00 -27.83 -26.44
CA ALA A 308 15.25 -28.97 -25.93
C ALA A 308 13.78 -28.99 -26.39
N GLY A 309 13.36 -28.03 -27.22
CA GLY A 309 12.01 -27.92 -27.78
C GLY A 309 10.99 -27.22 -26.88
N GLY A 310 11.41 -26.61 -25.78
CA GLY A 310 10.52 -25.85 -24.88
C GLY A 310 10.20 -24.45 -25.41
N HIS A 311 9.20 -23.81 -24.81
CA HIS A 311 8.71 -22.49 -25.22
C HIS A 311 9.30 -21.39 -24.34
N VAL A 312 9.65 -20.26 -24.93
CA VAL A 312 10.27 -19.12 -24.23
C VAL A 312 9.53 -17.84 -24.61
N ILE A 313 8.98 -17.16 -23.61
CA ILE A 313 8.36 -15.85 -23.75
C ILE A 313 9.31 -14.81 -23.19
N ALA A 314 9.58 -13.75 -23.96
CA ALA A 314 10.32 -12.59 -23.49
C ALA A 314 9.36 -11.40 -23.27
N GLN A 315 9.56 -10.65 -22.19
CA GLN A 315 8.80 -9.44 -21.94
C GLN A 315 9.14 -8.36 -22.99
N ASP A 316 8.12 -7.68 -23.51
CA ASP A 316 8.30 -6.59 -24.47
C ASP A 316 9.05 -5.38 -23.89
N GLN A 317 9.73 -4.64 -24.77
CA GLN A 317 10.58 -3.52 -24.37
C GLN A 317 9.81 -2.37 -23.68
N ARG A 318 8.56 -2.09 -24.09
CA ARG A 318 7.80 -0.93 -23.58
C ARG A 318 7.27 -1.16 -22.18
N SER A 319 6.98 -2.42 -21.82
CA SER A 319 6.51 -2.77 -20.47
C SER A 319 7.66 -3.01 -19.47
N CYS A 320 8.92 -3.06 -19.93
CA CYS A 320 10.08 -3.25 -19.06
C CYS A 320 10.44 -1.99 -18.26
N VAL A 321 10.93 -2.18 -17.03
CA VAL A 321 11.66 -1.13 -16.29
C VAL A 321 13.11 -1.06 -16.79
N VAL A 322 13.69 -2.23 -17.06
CA VAL A 322 14.98 -2.40 -17.73
C VAL A 322 14.86 -3.53 -18.76
N TYR A 323 15.14 -3.22 -20.03
CA TYR A 323 15.13 -4.17 -21.14
C TYR A 323 16.54 -4.73 -21.40
N GLY A 324 17.14 -5.37 -20.39
CA GLY A 324 18.43 -6.06 -20.49
C GLY A 324 18.26 -7.55 -20.71
N MET A 325 17.74 -8.26 -19.69
CA MET A 325 17.58 -9.72 -19.74
C MET A 325 16.62 -10.18 -20.86
N PRO A 326 15.42 -9.56 -21.05
CA PRO A 326 14.56 -9.94 -22.18
C PRO A 326 15.23 -9.66 -23.54
N ARG A 327 15.93 -8.53 -23.66
CA ARG A 327 16.66 -8.19 -24.89
C ARG A 327 17.72 -9.23 -25.22
N ALA A 328 18.48 -9.70 -24.24
CA ALA A 328 19.49 -10.73 -24.45
C ALA A 328 18.86 -12.04 -24.99
N VAL A 329 17.70 -12.45 -24.47
CA VAL A 329 16.95 -13.61 -25.00
C VAL A 329 16.44 -13.38 -26.43
N VAL A 330 15.97 -12.17 -26.73
CA VAL A 330 15.45 -11.81 -28.07
C VAL A 330 16.57 -11.72 -29.11
N GLU A 331 17.65 -11.00 -28.81
CA GLU A 331 18.81 -10.86 -29.70
C GLU A 331 19.51 -12.19 -29.95
N ASP A 332 19.41 -13.12 -29.00
CA ASP A 332 19.91 -14.47 -29.15
C ASP A 332 19.07 -15.35 -30.11
N GLY A 333 17.86 -14.90 -30.48
CA GLY A 333 16.90 -15.69 -31.24
C GLY A 333 16.25 -16.80 -30.40
N SER A 334 16.34 -16.71 -29.07
CA SER A 334 15.82 -17.72 -28.15
C SER A 334 14.38 -17.45 -27.70
N ALA A 335 13.81 -16.27 -27.99
CA ALA A 335 12.40 -15.98 -27.73
C ALA A 335 11.51 -16.60 -28.82
N ASN A 336 10.47 -17.32 -28.42
CA ASN A 336 9.35 -17.67 -29.30
C ASN A 336 8.47 -16.45 -29.53
N THR A 337 8.04 -15.83 -28.43
CA THR A 337 7.10 -14.71 -28.47
C THR A 337 7.61 -13.57 -27.59
N ILE A 338 7.32 -12.34 -28.02
CA ILE A 338 7.62 -11.12 -27.26
C ILE A 338 6.28 -10.49 -26.87
N LEU A 339 5.98 -10.49 -25.57
CA LEU A 339 4.65 -10.12 -25.07
C LEU A 339 4.72 -9.13 -23.90
N CYS A 340 3.67 -8.32 -23.78
CA CYS A 340 3.41 -7.59 -22.55
C CYS A 340 2.97 -8.58 -21.45
N PRO A 341 3.36 -8.39 -20.18
CA PRO A 341 2.98 -9.30 -19.08
C PRO A 341 1.48 -9.59 -19.00
N LYS A 342 0.64 -8.63 -19.40
CA LYS A 342 -0.83 -8.76 -19.41
C LYS A 342 -1.36 -9.69 -20.51
N ASP A 343 -0.57 -9.89 -21.55
CA ASP A 343 -0.93 -10.65 -22.76
C ASP A 343 -0.25 -12.04 -22.78
N ILE A 344 0.60 -12.35 -21.80
CA ILE A 344 1.27 -13.67 -21.68
C ILE A 344 0.26 -14.83 -21.63
N LYS A 345 -0.95 -14.58 -21.13
CA LYS A 345 -2.04 -15.57 -21.07
C LYS A 345 -2.63 -15.95 -22.43
N SER A 346 -2.38 -15.16 -23.46
CA SER A 346 -3.01 -15.23 -24.78
C SER A 346 -1.98 -15.31 -25.91
N ASP A 347 -0.81 -15.88 -25.64
CA ASP A 347 0.27 -16.03 -26.62
C ASP A 347 -0.23 -16.76 -27.88
N PRO A 348 -0.31 -16.06 -29.03
CA PRO A 348 -0.94 -16.59 -30.24
C PRO A 348 -0.10 -17.69 -30.91
N ASP A 349 1.20 -17.73 -30.66
CA ASP A 349 2.12 -18.71 -31.27
C ASP A 349 2.13 -20.05 -30.51
N MET A 350 1.34 -20.19 -29.45
CA MET A 350 1.27 -21.41 -28.64
C MET A 350 0.56 -22.59 -29.34
N ASN A 351 -0.18 -22.35 -30.42
CA ASN A 351 -0.95 -23.38 -31.14
C ASN A 351 -0.37 -23.79 -32.51
N ASP A 352 0.72 -23.16 -32.98
CA ASP A 352 1.25 -23.40 -34.32
C ASP A 352 2.69 -23.95 -34.27
N GLN A 353 2.84 -25.27 -34.49
CA GLN A 353 4.16 -25.93 -34.51
C GLN A 353 4.91 -25.74 -35.84
N THR A 354 4.43 -24.91 -36.76
CA THR A 354 5.09 -24.73 -38.04
C THR A 354 4.90 -23.32 -38.59
N SER A 355 5.84 -22.40 -38.32
CA SER A 355 6.25 -21.34 -39.26
C SER A 355 7.38 -20.46 -38.69
N THR A 356 8.54 -20.51 -39.32
CA THR A 356 9.53 -19.43 -39.30
C THR A 356 9.05 -18.31 -40.21
N ASN A 357 8.86 -17.07 -39.72
CA ASN A 357 9.12 -15.85 -40.49
C ASN A 357 9.07 -14.56 -39.66
N SER A 358 9.87 -13.60 -40.13
CA SER A 358 10.21 -12.27 -39.61
C SER A 358 9.04 -11.37 -39.21
N VAL A 359 9.18 -10.69 -38.06
CA VAL A 359 8.24 -9.68 -37.55
C VAL A 359 8.60 -8.29 -38.07
N ASP A 360 7.64 -7.63 -38.71
CA ASP A 360 7.68 -6.22 -39.14
C ASP A 360 7.09 -5.32 -38.04
N PRO A 361 7.83 -4.32 -37.51
CA PRO A 361 7.40 -3.52 -36.37
C PRO A 361 6.76 -2.20 -36.79
N SER A 362 5.52 -2.19 -37.30
CA SER A 362 4.69 -0.97 -37.27
C SER A 362 3.22 -1.23 -37.60
N LEU A 363 2.31 -0.95 -36.65
CA LEU A 363 1.03 -0.23 -36.86
C LEU A 363 0.22 -0.18 -35.56
N GLY A 364 0.07 1.03 -35.02
CA GLY A 364 -0.81 1.35 -33.91
C GLY A 364 -2.02 2.15 -34.40
N ASN A 365 -3.19 1.80 -33.89
CA ASN A 365 -4.32 2.72 -33.71
C ASN A 365 -5.04 2.32 -32.41
N GLU A 366 -5.19 3.26 -31.48
CA GLU A 366 -5.86 3.04 -30.20
C GLU A 366 -7.37 2.92 -30.42
N LEU A 367 -7.86 1.68 -30.45
CA LEU A 367 -9.29 1.36 -30.36
C LEU A 367 -9.78 1.62 -28.93
N ILE A 368 -10.93 2.29 -28.80
CA ILE A 368 -11.57 2.45 -27.48
C ILE A 368 -12.36 1.19 -27.14
N ARG A 369 -12.24 0.76 -25.88
CA ARG A 369 -12.89 -0.44 -25.37
C ARG A 369 -14.11 -0.04 -24.55
N LEU A 370 -15.28 -0.53 -24.94
CA LEU A 370 -16.54 -0.24 -24.27
C LEU A 370 -17.18 -1.51 -23.73
N VAL A 371 -17.85 -1.42 -22.59
CA VAL A 371 -18.74 -2.47 -22.09
C VAL A 371 -20.15 -2.17 -22.56
N SER A 372 -20.76 -3.05 -23.35
CA SER A 372 -22.14 -2.90 -23.80
C SER A 372 -23.13 -3.68 -22.95
N PHE A 373 -24.29 -3.07 -22.69
CA PHE A 373 -25.36 -3.64 -21.89
C PHE A 373 -26.72 -3.13 -22.35
N LYS A 374 -27.77 -3.87 -22.00
CA LYS A 374 -29.15 -3.61 -22.37
C LYS A 374 -29.91 -2.96 -21.23
N VAL A 375 -30.70 -1.94 -21.55
CA VAL A 375 -31.69 -1.34 -20.64
C VAL A 375 -32.96 -1.05 -21.44
N GLY A 376 -34.06 -1.72 -21.12
CA GLY A 376 -35.30 -1.70 -21.89
C GLY A 376 -35.12 -2.33 -23.29
N SER A 377 -35.52 -1.62 -24.33
CA SER A 377 -35.29 -1.99 -25.73
C SER A 377 -33.92 -1.59 -26.25
N GLU A 378 -33.19 -0.73 -25.54
CA GLU A 378 -32.02 -0.02 -26.05
C GLU A 378 -30.70 -0.66 -25.62
N GLN A 379 -29.65 -0.44 -26.43
CA GLN A 379 -28.27 -0.82 -26.10
C GLN A 379 -27.47 0.40 -25.67
N PHE A 380 -26.86 0.31 -24.49
CA PHE A 380 -26.00 1.32 -23.91
C PHE A 380 -24.57 0.81 -23.79
N ALA A 381 -23.62 1.74 -23.75
CA ALA A 381 -22.22 1.42 -23.53
C ALA A 381 -21.53 2.47 -22.65
N VAL A 382 -20.54 2.01 -21.88
CA VAL A 382 -19.64 2.84 -21.08
C VAL A 382 -18.19 2.45 -21.35
N ASP A 383 -17.27 3.39 -21.17
CA ASP A 383 -15.84 3.12 -21.25
C ASP A 383 -15.45 2.03 -20.24
N ILE A 384 -14.75 0.99 -20.71
CA ILE A 384 -14.30 -0.11 -19.85
C ILE A 384 -13.40 0.38 -18.72
N LEU A 385 -12.65 1.46 -18.92
CA LEU A 385 -11.80 2.05 -17.89
C LEU A 385 -12.59 2.65 -16.72
N ARG A 386 -13.89 2.92 -16.93
CA ARG A 386 -14.80 3.36 -15.89
C ARG A 386 -15.52 2.19 -15.21
N VAL A 387 -15.40 0.95 -15.69
CA VAL A 387 -16.05 -0.23 -15.12
C VAL A 387 -15.09 -0.93 -14.16
N GLN A 388 -15.47 -1.03 -12.88
CA GLN A 388 -14.68 -1.70 -11.85
C GLN A 388 -14.97 -3.20 -11.81
N GLU A 389 -16.25 -3.59 -11.86
CA GLU A 389 -16.69 -4.99 -11.92
C GLU A 389 -18.13 -5.12 -12.42
N ILE A 390 -18.53 -6.32 -12.84
CA ILE A 390 -19.89 -6.64 -13.30
C ILE A 390 -20.37 -7.87 -12.53
N ASN A 391 -21.36 -7.67 -11.68
CA ASN A 391 -21.79 -8.68 -10.74
C ASN A 391 -23.18 -9.19 -11.13
N ARG A 392 -23.49 -10.43 -10.76
CA ARG A 392 -24.87 -10.93 -10.80
C ARG A 392 -25.72 -10.11 -9.82
N MET A 393 -27.05 -10.14 -9.98
CA MET A 393 -27.93 -9.55 -8.98
C MET A 393 -27.61 -10.13 -7.60
N MET A 394 -27.38 -9.25 -6.64
CA MET A 394 -27.10 -9.55 -5.25
C MET A 394 -28.22 -8.95 -4.41
N ASP A 395 -28.46 -9.52 -3.23
CA ASP A 395 -29.45 -8.98 -2.29
C ASP A 395 -29.08 -7.55 -1.91
N LEU A 396 -29.97 -6.62 -2.26
CA LEU A 396 -29.79 -5.21 -1.94
C LEU A 396 -30.20 -4.97 -0.49
N THR A 397 -29.30 -4.41 0.30
CA THR A 397 -29.66 -3.93 1.63
C THR A 397 -30.41 -2.62 1.48
N GLN A 398 -31.70 -2.64 1.85
CA GLN A 398 -32.57 -1.46 1.85
C GLN A 398 -32.06 -0.45 2.89
N VAL A 399 -31.85 0.79 2.44
CA VAL A 399 -31.45 1.90 3.32
C VAL A 399 -32.69 2.77 3.57
N PRO A 400 -33.09 3.02 4.83
CA PRO A 400 -34.17 3.94 5.15
C PRO A 400 -33.91 5.33 4.54
N GLN A 401 -34.94 5.94 3.95
CA GLN A 401 -34.85 7.24 3.25
C GLN A 401 -33.85 7.26 2.08
N CYS A 402 -33.85 6.21 1.25
CA CYS A 402 -33.01 6.15 0.05
C CYS A 402 -33.33 7.28 -0.95
N PRO A 403 -32.32 7.99 -1.51
CA PRO A 403 -32.54 9.01 -2.54
C PRO A 403 -33.25 8.44 -3.78
N GLU A 404 -34.02 9.29 -4.47
CA GLU A 404 -34.79 8.90 -5.66
C GLU A 404 -33.88 8.27 -6.75
N GLY A 405 -34.20 7.03 -7.16
CA GLY A 405 -33.42 6.26 -8.12
C GLY A 405 -32.38 5.29 -7.53
N VAL A 406 -32.14 5.31 -6.21
CA VAL A 406 -31.28 4.32 -5.52
C VAL A 406 -32.16 3.18 -4.97
N ARG A 407 -31.88 1.94 -5.39
CA ARG A 407 -32.63 0.74 -4.94
C ARG A 407 -32.14 0.21 -3.60
N GLY A 408 -30.88 0.48 -3.25
CA GLY A 408 -30.26 0.06 -1.99
C GLY A 408 -28.75 0.13 -2.06
N VAL A 409 -28.09 -0.55 -1.12
CA VAL A 409 -26.62 -0.67 -1.11
C VAL A 409 -26.20 -2.14 -1.12
N ILE A 410 -25.03 -2.40 -1.67
CA ILE A 410 -24.35 -3.70 -1.64
C ILE A 410 -23.02 -3.57 -0.90
N ASN A 411 -22.57 -4.64 -0.27
CA ASN A 411 -21.21 -4.73 0.25
C ASN A 411 -20.32 -5.38 -0.80
N LEU A 412 -19.44 -4.58 -1.39
CA LEU A 412 -18.51 -4.97 -2.43
C LEU A 412 -17.10 -4.97 -1.84
N ARG A 413 -16.56 -6.16 -1.53
CA ARG A 413 -15.20 -6.34 -0.96
C ARG A 413 -14.94 -5.46 0.28
N GLY A 414 -15.92 -5.32 1.16
CA GLY A 414 -15.82 -4.52 2.38
C GLY A 414 -16.15 -3.03 2.20
N ARG A 415 -16.57 -2.60 1.01
CA ARG A 415 -17.01 -1.24 0.70
C ARG A 415 -18.51 -1.21 0.45
N ILE A 416 -19.22 -0.24 1.01
CA ILE A 416 -20.64 -0.04 0.75
C ILE A 416 -20.79 0.70 -0.57
N VAL A 417 -21.36 0.05 -1.57
CA VAL A 417 -21.59 0.61 -2.90
C VAL A 417 -23.09 0.84 -3.09
N PRO A 418 -23.53 2.08 -3.37
CA PRO A 418 -24.91 2.36 -3.67
C PRO A 418 -25.28 1.85 -5.07
N VAL A 419 -26.47 1.27 -5.19
CA VAL A 419 -26.96 0.64 -6.42
C VAL A 419 -28.19 1.38 -6.94
N LEU A 420 -28.14 1.88 -8.17
CA LEU A 420 -29.24 2.53 -8.86
C LEU A 420 -29.86 1.63 -9.91
N ASP A 421 -31.16 1.80 -10.12
CA ASP A 421 -31.85 1.24 -11.28
C ASP A 421 -31.69 2.17 -12.48
N LEU A 422 -30.98 1.70 -13.52
CA LEU A 422 -30.73 2.52 -14.70
C LEU A 422 -31.99 2.74 -15.53
N ARG A 423 -33.02 1.88 -15.45
CA ARG A 423 -34.32 2.12 -16.12
C ARG A 423 -35.02 3.32 -15.53
N THR A 424 -35.19 3.32 -14.20
CA THR A 424 -35.80 4.45 -13.49
C THR A 424 -35.01 5.72 -13.72
N ARG A 425 -33.67 5.61 -13.78
CA ARG A 425 -32.79 6.77 -13.98
C ARG A 425 -32.86 7.36 -15.39
N LEU A 426 -33.10 6.52 -16.40
CA LEU A 426 -33.26 6.92 -17.80
C LEU A 426 -34.71 7.23 -18.18
N GLY A 427 -35.66 7.18 -17.23
CA GLY A 427 -37.08 7.43 -17.48
C GLY A 427 -37.79 6.32 -18.26
N ILE A 428 -37.24 5.09 -18.21
CA ILE A 428 -37.80 3.88 -18.83
C ILE A 428 -38.66 3.16 -17.78
N ASP A 429 -39.79 2.60 -18.21
CA ASP A 429 -40.69 1.85 -17.32
C ASP A 429 -39.95 0.68 -16.62
N ALA A 430 -40.13 0.58 -15.31
CA ALA A 430 -39.59 -0.51 -14.51
C ALA A 430 -40.19 -1.84 -14.99
N SER A 431 -39.35 -2.85 -15.25
CA SER A 431 -39.82 -4.24 -15.41
C SER A 431 -39.34 -5.11 -14.27
N GLU A 432 -39.95 -6.30 -14.15
CA GLU A 432 -39.45 -7.34 -13.26
C GLU A 432 -38.03 -7.76 -13.65
N GLU A 433 -37.20 -8.00 -12.64
CA GLU A 433 -35.81 -8.43 -12.76
C GLU A 433 -35.77 -9.85 -13.33
N SER A 434 -34.83 -10.14 -14.23
CA SER A 434 -34.69 -11.45 -14.88
C SER A 434 -33.36 -12.11 -14.51
N GLU A 435 -33.19 -13.40 -14.80
CA GLU A 435 -31.90 -14.10 -14.56
C GLU A 435 -30.71 -13.48 -15.33
N SER A 436 -30.98 -12.68 -16.38
CA SER A 436 -29.94 -11.95 -17.11
C SER A 436 -29.53 -10.63 -16.48
N SER A 437 -30.30 -10.11 -15.50
CA SER A 437 -30.02 -8.82 -14.86
C SER A 437 -28.67 -8.81 -14.14
N ARG A 438 -27.93 -7.70 -14.25
CA ARG A 438 -26.58 -7.54 -13.68
C ARG A 438 -26.44 -6.18 -13.00
N ILE A 439 -25.50 -6.09 -12.07
CA ILE A 439 -25.05 -4.83 -11.47
C ILE A 439 -23.69 -4.48 -12.10
N VAL A 440 -23.64 -3.44 -12.93
CA VAL A 440 -22.41 -2.90 -13.50
C VAL A 440 -21.87 -1.84 -12.54
N VAL A 441 -20.75 -2.14 -11.89
CA VAL A 441 -20.11 -1.22 -10.94
C VAL A 441 -19.16 -0.31 -11.70
N VAL A 442 -19.42 1.00 -11.64
CA VAL A 442 -18.68 2.02 -12.37
C VAL A 442 -18.12 3.10 -11.46
N GLU A 443 -17.10 3.80 -11.94
CA GLU A 443 -16.57 5.01 -11.32
C GLU A 443 -17.17 6.26 -11.95
N VAL A 444 -17.88 7.03 -11.13
CA VAL A 444 -18.52 8.30 -11.48
C VAL A 444 -17.91 9.40 -10.63
N GLN A 445 -17.20 10.35 -11.26
CA GLN A 445 -16.58 11.50 -10.58
C GLN A 445 -15.75 11.11 -9.33
N GLY A 446 -15.01 10.00 -9.38
CA GLY A 446 -14.19 9.50 -8.26
C GLY A 446 -14.95 8.72 -7.19
N SER A 447 -16.23 8.42 -7.40
CA SER A 447 -17.07 7.59 -6.51
C SER A 447 -17.52 6.32 -7.21
N THR A 448 -17.53 5.20 -6.48
CA THR A 448 -18.01 3.91 -6.99
C THR A 448 -19.53 3.81 -6.87
N VAL A 449 -20.20 3.45 -7.97
CA VAL A 449 -21.66 3.35 -8.07
C VAL A 449 -22.04 2.08 -8.83
N GLY A 450 -23.06 1.35 -8.38
CA GLY A 450 -23.61 0.21 -9.11
C GLY A 450 -24.83 0.59 -9.96
N PHE A 451 -24.86 0.16 -11.22
CA PHE A 451 -26.02 0.30 -12.10
C PHE A 451 -26.67 -1.05 -12.37
N ILE A 452 -27.96 -1.18 -12.07
CA ILE A 452 -28.75 -2.34 -12.47
C ILE A 452 -29.07 -2.21 -13.95
N VAL A 453 -28.74 -3.24 -14.73
CA VAL A 453 -29.00 -3.35 -16.18
C VAL A 453 -29.67 -4.69 -16.48
N ASP A 454 -30.40 -4.79 -17.59
CA ASP A 454 -31.19 -5.98 -17.92
C ASP A 454 -30.34 -7.16 -18.38
N ALA A 455 -29.25 -6.86 -19.09
CA ALA A 455 -28.27 -7.83 -19.53
C ALA A 455 -26.97 -7.12 -19.90
N VAL A 456 -25.82 -7.74 -19.62
CA VAL A 456 -24.53 -7.31 -20.19
C VAL A 456 -24.24 -8.19 -21.39
N HIS A 457 -23.94 -7.58 -22.53
CA HIS A 457 -23.72 -8.30 -23.79
C HIS A 457 -22.26 -8.66 -23.98
N GLN A 458 -21.40 -7.68 -24.28
CA GLN A 458 -19.99 -7.94 -24.60
C GLN A 458 -19.11 -6.69 -24.44
N VAL A 459 -17.79 -6.89 -24.44
CA VAL A 459 -16.82 -5.80 -24.58
C VAL A 459 -16.58 -5.56 -26.07
N LEU A 460 -16.73 -4.33 -26.51
CA LEU A 460 -16.55 -3.91 -27.89
C LEU A 460 -15.28 -3.07 -28.03
N GLN A 461 -14.53 -3.30 -29.09
CA GLN A 461 -13.49 -2.39 -29.55
C GLN A 461 -14.04 -1.60 -30.72
N ILE A 462 -14.21 -0.30 -30.53
CA ILE A 462 -14.70 0.58 -31.59
C ILE A 462 -13.65 1.62 -31.92
N ASP A 463 -13.59 1.98 -33.19
CA ASP A 463 -12.83 3.14 -33.63
C ASP A 463 -13.56 4.40 -33.15
N PRO A 464 -12.91 5.34 -32.45
CA PRO A 464 -13.56 6.58 -32.02
C PRO A 464 -14.23 7.36 -33.17
N ARG A 465 -13.77 7.18 -34.41
CA ARG A 465 -14.32 7.84 -35.60
C ARG A 465 -15.72 7.35 -36.01
N ILE A 466 -16.17 6.19 -35.51
CA ILE A 466 -17.52 5.67 -35.79
C ILE A 466 -18.58 6.16 -34.79
N ILE A 467 -18.18 6.93 -33.77
CA ILE A 467 -19.10 7.58 -32.84
C ILE A 467 -19.60 8.86 -33.49
N GLU A 468 -20.89 8.89 -33.80
CA GLU A 468 -21.56 10.10 -34.26
C GLU A 468 -22.04 10.95 -33.06
N PRO A 469 -21.92 12.29 -33.14
CA PRO A 469 -22.48 13.16 -32.12
C PRO A 469 -24.00 13.08 -32.12
N THR A 470 -24.61 13.16 -30.94
CA THR A 470 -26.05 13.00 -30.74
C THR A 470 -26.86 13.96 -31.63
N PRO A 471 -27.82 13.50 -32.46
CA PRO A 471 -28.66 14.37 -33.27
C PRO A 471 -29.41 15.37 -32.37
N GLN A 472 -29.46 16.65 -32.75
CA GLN A 472 -30.25 17.65 -32.03
C GLN A 472 -31.75 17.39 -32.26
N ILE A 473 -32.33 16.51 -31.45
CA ILE A 473 -33.78 16.27 -31.45
C ILE A 473 -34.43 17.43 -30.70
N THR A 474 -35.15 18.26 -31.45
CA THR A 474 -36.11 19.21 -30.91
C THR A 474 -37.25 18.45 -30.23
N SER A 475 -37.56 18.85 -29.00
CA SER A 475 -38.68 18.43 -28.12
C SER A 475 -38.44 17.23 -27.18
N GLY A 476 -38.31 17.54 -25.88
CA GLY A 476 -39.12 16.88 -24.85
C GLY A 476 -38.43 16.02 -23.79
N GLN A 477 -37.30 15.37 -24.05
CA GLN A 477 -36.66 14.48 -23.05
C GLN A 477 -35.15 14.72 -22.91
N ASN A 478 -34.66 14.72 -21.66
CA ASN A 478 -33.30 15.07 -21.26
C ASN A 478 -32.26 14.11 -21.86
N THR A 479 -31.69 14.42 -23.02
CA THR A 479 -30.59 13.65 -23.66
C THR A 479 -29.18 14.02 -23.14
N SER A 480 -29.10 14.76 -22.03
CA SER A 480 -27.85 15.35 -21.51
C SER A 480 -26.84 14.36 -20.93
N TYR A 481 -27.16 13.06 -20.88
CA TYR A 481 -26.29 11.98 -20.42
C TYR A 481 -25.68 11.15 -21.56
N ILE A 482 -25.92 11.52 -22.83
CA ILE A 482 -25.42 10.78 -24.00
C ILE A 482 -24.13 11.45 -24.50
N GLN A 483 -23.04 10.69 -24.51
CA GLN A 483 -21.74 11.11 -25.06
C GLN A 483 -21.74 11.06 -26.60
N GLY A 484 -22.44 10.09 -27.20
CA GLY A 484 -22.58 9.91 -28.64
C GLY A 484 -23.31 8.61 -28.98
N VAL A 485 -23.55 8.35 -30.26
CA VAL A 485 -24.20 7.13 -30.75
C VAL A 485 -23.29 6.45 -31.77
N ALA A 486 -23.06 5.14 -31.61
CA ALA A 486 -22.33 4.31 -32.56
C ALA A 486 -23.31 3.37 -33.26
N LYS A 487 -23.16 3.21 -34.59
CA LYS A 487 -23.95 2.25 -35.37
C LYS A 487 -23.11 1.01 -35.65
N LEU A 488 -23.54 -0.14 -35.13
CA LEU A 488 -22.87 -1.43 -35.29
C LEU A 488 -23.88 -2.47 -35.77
N ASP A 489 -23.61 -3.13 -36.90
CA ASP A 489 -24.38 -4.28 -37.44
C ASP A 489 -25.91 -4.12 -37.34
N GLU A 490 -26.40 -2.98 -37.85
CA GLU A 490 -27.82 -2.56 -37.85
C GLU A 490 -28.45 -2.19 -36.49
N THR A 491 -27.70 -2.22 -35.39
CA THR A 491 -28.18 -1.83 -34.05
C THR A 491 -27.55 -0.51 -33.61
N LEU A 492 -28.37 0.39 -33.02
CA LEU A 492 -27.88 1.65 -32.44
C LEU A 492 -27.36 1.41 -31.03
N MET A 493 -26.17 1.93 -30.74
CA MET A 493 -25.54 1.87 -29.44
C MET A 493 -25.33 3.26 -28.86
N ILE A 494 -25.86 3.50 -27.68
CA ILE A 494 -25.82 4.81 -27.00
C ILE A 494 -24.67 4.82 -26.00
N LEU A 495 -23.69 5.70 -26.18
CA LEU A 495 -22.60 5.87 -25.22
C LEU A 495 -23.04 6.81 -24.09
N LEU A 496 -22.92 6.37 -22.84
CA LEU A 496 -23.28 7.15 -21.67
C LEU A 496 -22.11 8.03 -21.20
N ASP A 497 -22.39 9.32 -20.98
CA ASP A 497 -21.49 10.26 -20.31
C ASP A 497 -21.71 10.18 -18.79
N LEU A 498 -20.79 9.48 -18.13
CA LEU A 498 -20.83 9.23 -16.69
C LEU A 498 -20.50 10.47 -15.84
N ASP A 499 -19.91 11.52 -16.42
CA ASP A 499 -19.53 12.72 -15.66
C ASP A 499 -20.66 13.75 -15.56
N LYS A 500 -21.84 13.45 -16.11
CA LYS A 500 -23.03 14.32 -16.07
C LYS A 500 -23.77 14.16 -14.74
N LYS A 501 -24.35 15.27 -14.25
CA LYS A 501 -25.10 15.33 -12.98
C LYS A 501 -26.22 14.29 -12.84
N GLN A 502 -26.75 13.79 -13.96
CA GLN A 502 -27.76 12.73 -13.98
C GLN A 502 -27.20 11.34 -13.68
N MET A 503 -25.89 11.08 -13.82
CA MET A 503 -25.26 9.80 -13.50
C MET A 503 -24.64 9.76 -12.09
N THR A 504 -24.61 10.89 -11.37
CA THR A 504 -24.07 11.01 -10.00
C THR A 504 -25.14 10.86 -8.92
N ILE A 505 -24.82 10.15 -7.82
CA ILE A 505 -25.58 10.21 -6.57
C ILE A 505 -25.13 11.47 -5.82
N THR A 506 -25.76 12.60 -6.12
CA THR A 506 -25.50 13.82 -5.36
C THR A 506 -26.38 13.80 -4.12
N SER A 507 -25.87 13.27 -3.01
CA SER A 507 -26.24 13.84 -1.70
C SER A 507 -25.60 15.22 -1.64
N ASN A 508 -26.34 16.26 -1.24
CA ASN A 508 -25.79 17.62 -1.07
C ASN A 508 -24.45 17.54 -0.33
N LYS A 509 -23.34 17.76 -1.07
CA LYS A 509 -22.01 17.72 -0.49
C LYS A 509 -21.82 19.03 0.26
N ILE A 510 -21.92 18.97 1.58
CA ILE A 510 -21.55 20.09 2.45
C ILE A 510 -20.03 20.26 2.37
N ALA A 511 -19.60 21.30 1.67
CA ALA A 511 -18.19 21.64 1.46
C ALA A 511 -17.71 22.66 2.50
N MET A 512 -16.44 22.58 2.90
CA MET A 512 -15.85 23.48 3.89
C MET A 512 -15.00 24.55 3.19
N SER A 513 -15.27 25.82 3.47
CA SER A 513 -14.43 26.93 3.01
C SER A 513 -13.13 27.04 3.82
N THR A 514 -12.09 27.67 3.27
CA THR A 514 -10.83 27.92 3.99
C THR A 514 -11.04 28.79 5.25
N GLU A 515 -12.01 29.70 5.22
CA GLU A 515 -12.37 30.55 6.37
C GLU A 515 -13.06 29.73 7.48
N GLN A 516 -13.99 28.85 7.10
CA GLN A 516 -14.63 27.91 8.03
C GLN A 516 -13.60 26.95 8.64
N PHE A 517 -12.68 26.43 7.81
CA PHE A 517 -11.58 25.59 8.28
C PHE A 517 -10.69 26.32 9.31
N THR A 518 -10.33 27.56 9.03
CA THR A 518 -9.48 28.38 9.92
C THR A 518 -10.18 28.60 11.27
N THR A 519 -11.48 28.92 11.23
CA THR A 519 -12.29 29.11 12.43
C THR A 519 -12.44 27.82 13.24
N LEU A 520 -12.77 26.70 12.57
CA LEU A 520 -12.89 25.39 13.21
C LEU A 520 -11.56 24.94 13.83
N SER A 521 -10.46 25.08 13.10
CA SER A 521 -9.12 24.75 13.58
C SER A 521 -8.73 25.56 14.80
N LYS A 522 -9.11 26.84 14.83
CA LYS A 522 -8.92 27.70 16.01
C LYS A 522 -9.74 27.21 17.21
N ILE A 523 -11.02 26.87 17.02
CA ILE A 523 -11.86 26.32 18.11
C ILE A 523 -11.25 25.03 18.67
N ILE A 524 -10.80 24.13 17.79
CA ILE A 524 -10.13 22.89 18.17
C ILE A 524 -8.85 23.18 18.97
N TYR A 525 -8.01 24.08 18.49
CA TYR A 525 -6.78 24.46 19.17
C TYR A 525 -7.04 25.11 20.53
N ASP A 526 -8.02 26.01 20.60
CA ASP A 526 -8.36 26.72 21.83
C ASP A 526 -8.88 25.78 22.91
N ARG A 527 -9.65 24.74 22.54
CA ARG A 527 -10.24 23.79 23.49
C ARG A 527 -9.41 22.53 23.74
N SER A 528 -8.56 22.09 22.81
CA SER A 528 -7.82 20.82 22.92
C SER A 528 -6.29 20.96 22.83
N GLY A 529 -5.80 22.08 22.28
CA GLY A 529 -4.38 22.26 21.95
C GLY A 529 -3.92 21.53 20.68
N ILE A 530 -4.79 20.78 20.00
CA ILE A 530 -4.47 20.13 18.73
C ILE A 530 -4.42 21.15 17.60
N HIS A 531 -3.34 21.13 16.83
CA HIS A 531 -3.15 21.95 15.64
C HIS A 531 -3.46 21.16 14.36
N PHE A 532 -4.41 21.65 13.57
CA PHE A 532 -4.74 21.11 12.25
C PHE A 532 -4.08 21.96 11.15
N PRO A 533 -3.09 21.45 10.41
CA PRO A 533 -2.51 22.17 9.28
C PRO A 533 -3.50 22.28 8.13
N GLU A 534 -3.42 23.37 7.36
CA GLU A 534 -4.33 23.68 6.23
C GLU A 534 -4.40 22.55 5.19
N SER A 535 -3.29 21.85 4.96
CA SER A 535 -3.23 20.67 4.07
C SER A 535 -4.14 19.51 4.50
N LYS A 536 -4.68 19.52 5.73
CA LYS A 536 -5.62 18.52 6.27
C LYS A 536 -7.07 18.98 6.29
N GLN A 537 -7.41 20.12 5.67
CA GLN A 537 -8.80 20.61 5.55
C GLN A 537 -9.76 19.52 5.04
N TYR A 538 -9.36 18.77 4.02
CA TYR A 538 -10.17 17.69 3.45
C TYR A 538 -10.54 16.59 4.47
N ILE A 539 -9.71 16.36 5.50
CA ILE A 539 -9.97 15.36 6.55
C ILE A 539 -11.08 15.86 7.49
N LEU A 540 -11.02 17.13 7.90
CA LEU A 540 -12.06 17.73 8.73
C LEU A 540 -13.38 17.81 7.96
N GLU A 541 -13.35 18.24 6.69
CA GLU A 541 -14.52 18.22 5.81
C GLU A 541 -15.12 16.81 5.75
N SER A 542 -14.36 15.82 5.27
CA SER A 542 -14.87 14.47 5.07
C SER A 542 -15.46 13.84 6.33
N ARG A 543 -14.85 14.05 7.50
CA ARG A 543 -15.30 13.45 8.77
C ARG A 543 -16.50 14.16 9.38
N LEU A 544 -16.59 15.48 9.22
CA LEU A 544 -17.64 16.28 9.81
C LEU A 544 -18.85 16.44 8.91
N SER A 545 -18.73 16.34 7.58
CA SER A 545 -19.89 16.36 6.66
C SER A 545 -20.89 15.23 6.94
N HIS A 546 -20.49 14.13 7.60
CA HIS A 546 -21.44 13.13 8.10
C HIS A 546 -22.13 13.60 9.40
N ARG A 547 -21.39 14.26 10.29
CA ARG A 547 -21.92 14.77 11.57
C ARG A 547 -22.92 15.92 11.36
N LEU A 548 -22.64 16.83 10.42
CA LEU A 548 -23.57 17.91 10.07
C LEU A 548 -24.91 17.35 9.58
N ARG A 549 -24.89 16.26 8.80
CA ARG A 549 -26.11 15.57 8.36
C ARG A 549 -26.88 14.91 9.50
N GLU A 550 -26.19 14.30 10.47
CA GLU A 550 -26.84 13.74 11.68
C GLU A 550 -27.52 14.82 12.54
N LEU A 551 -27.00 16.04 12.50
CA LEU A 551 -27.54 17.19 13.20
C LEU A 551 -28.53 18.01 12.35
N GLU A 552 -28.84 17.54 11.15
CA GLU A 552 -29.73 18.22 10.19
C GLU A 552 -29.27 19.66 9.87
N MET A 553 -27.94 19.88 9.77
CA MET A 553 -27.34 21.17 9.41
C MET A 553 -26.97 21.23 7.94
N ASP A 554 -27.24 22.37 7.31
CA ASP A 554 -27.02 22.57 5.87
C ASP A 554 -25.58 22.98 5.52
N ASP A 555 -24.87 23.62 6.47
CA ASP A 555 -23.54 24.18 6.24
C ASP A 555 -22.64 24.19 7.49
N PHE A 556 -21.35 24.48 7.29
CA PHE A 556 -20.37 24.57 8.36
C PHE A 556 -20.52 25.84 9.22
N ASP A 557 -21.19 26.89 8.75
CA ASP A 557 -21.40 28.10 9.54
C ASP A 557 -22.40 27.84 10.68
N GLN A 558 -23.47 27.10 10.40
CA GLN A 558 -24.42 26.59 11.40
C GLN A 558 -23.70 25.71 12.43
N TYR A 559 -22.81 24.83 11.97
CA TYR A 559 -22.05 23.95 12.86
C TYR A 559 -21.05 24.71 13.74
N LEU A 560 -20.36 25.72 13.19
CA LEU A 560 -19.48 26.60 13.94
C LEU A 560 -20.24 27.43 14.98
N ALA A 561 -21.41 27.95 14.62
CA ALA A 561 -22.30 28.64 15.56
C ALA A 561 -22.76 27.69 16.67
N TYR A 562 -23.09 26.45 16.36
CA TYR A 562 -23.48 25.45 17.35
C TYR A 562 -22.35 25.12 18.33
N LEU A 563 -21.11 25.01 17.85
CA LEU A 563 -19.93 24.80 18.68
C LEU A 563 -19.55 26.00 19.57
N THR A 564 -20.04 27.21 19.29
CA THR A 564 -19.61 28.45 19.96
C THR A 564 -20.71 29.18 20.75
N MET A 565 -21.98 29.01 20.37
CA MET A 565 -23.10 29.81 20.89
C MET A 565 -24.24 28.98 21.51
N GLY A 566 -24.26 27.65 21.30
CA GLY A 566 -25.34 26.77 21.76
C GLY A 566 -25.21 26.28 23.22
N PRO A 567 -26.31 25.89 23.88
CA PRO A 567 -26.29 25.34 25.24
C PRO A 567 -25.56 24.00 25.36
N TYR A 568 -25.43 23.25 24.25
CA TYR A 568 -24.74 21.95 24.16
C TYR A 568 -23.35 22.04 23.52
N GLN A 569 -22.76 23.24 23.46
CA GLN A 569 -21.47 23.48 22.79
C GLN A 569 -20.32 22.58 23.28
N MET A 570 -20.38 22.15 24.55
CA MET A 570 -19.33 21.33 25.16
C MET A 570 -19.51 19.84 24.80
N ASP A 571 -20.75 19.36 24.81
CA ASP A 571 -21.09 17.98 24.45
C ASP A 571 -20.86 17.74 22.95
N GLU A 572 -21.28 18.68 22.10
CA GLU A 572 -21.02 18.57 20.66
C GLU A 572 -19.53 18.65 20.34
N PHE A 573 -18.80 19.54 21.01
CA PHE A 573 -17.36 19.60 20.80
C PHE A 573 -16.69 18.26 21.12
N GLN A 574 -17.14 17.55 22.17
CA GLN A 574 -16.64 16.21 22.48
C GLN A 574 -16.97 15.19 21.37
N GLU A 575 -18.20 15.19 20.85
CA GLU A 575 -18.60 14.26 19.80
C GLU A 575 -17.88 14.54 18.47
N MET A 576 -17.76 15.81 18.08
CA MET A 576 -16.92 16.25 16.96
C MET A 576 -15.48 15.75 17.14
N PHE A 577 -14.90 15.99 18.32
CA PHE A 577 -13.51 15.70 18.60
C PHE A 577 -13.22 14.20 18.47
N ASN A 578 -14.13 13.35 18.97
CA ASN A 578 -14.04 11.90 18.84
C ASN A 578 -13.99 11.40 17.38
N ARG A 579 -14.61 12.13 16.45
CA ARG A 579 -14.64 11.74 15.03
C ARG A 579 -13.36 12.14 14.30
N ILE A 580 -12.77 13.27 14.68
CA ILE A 580 -11.58 13.82 14.00
C ILE A 580 -10.27 13.25 14.54
N THR A 581 -10.23 12.73 15.77
CA THR A 581 -9.07 12.02 16.31
C THR A 581 -9.02 10.57 15.81
N ILE A 582 -7.83 10.07 15.48
CA ILE A 582 -7.61 8.66 15.15
C ILE A 582 -7.03 8.00 16.41
N ASN A 583 -7.87 7.28 17.14
CA ASN A 583 -7.44 6.50 18.30
C ASN A 583 -6.83 5.18 17.82
N GLU A 584 -5.60 5.22 17.31
CA GLU A 584 -4.86 3.99 17.01
C GLU A 584 -4.00 3.61 18.21
N THR A 585 -4.44 2.58 18.93
CA THR A 585 -3.75 2.01 20.10
C THR A 585 -3.83 0.49 20.05
N SER A 586 -2.88 -0.17 20.74
CA SER A 586 -2.83 -1.62 20.89
C SER A 586 -1.99 -1.98 22.10
N PHE A 587 -2.26 -3.14 22.69
CA PHE A 587 -1.46 -3.68 23.79
C PHE A 587 -0.03 -3.96 23.33
N PHE A 588 0.97 -3.66 24.17
CA PHE A 588 2.39 -3.85 23.88
C PHE A 588 2.88 -3.11 22.61
N ARG A 589 2.34 -1.90 22.36
CA ARG A 589 2.77 -1.07 21.24
C ARG A 589 4.22 -0.59 21.44
N ASN A 590 5.08 -0.88 20.45
CA ASN A 590 6.52 -0.55 20.42
C ASN A 590 7.32 -1.25 21.54
N ASP A 591 7.77 -2.46 21.24
CA ASP A 591 8.49 -3.34 22.17
C ASP A 591 9.81 -2.71 22.70
N ALA A 592 10.50 -1.93 21.88
CA ALA A 592 11.75 -1.25 22.24
C ALA A 592 11.62 -0.33 23.47
N GLN A 593 10.61 0.55 23.51
CA GLN A 593 10.42 1.48 24.63
C GLN A 593 9.91 0.79 25.90
N LEU A 594 9.04 -0.21 25.73
CA LEU A 594 8.56 -1.04 26.83
C LEU A 594 9.70 -1.86 27.43
N SER A 595 10.60 -2.38 26.61
CA SER A 595 11.79 -3.11 27.04
C SER A 595 12.75 -2.22 27.85
N VAL A 596 12.93 -0.94 27.44
CA VAL A 596 13.71 0.03 28.24
C VAL A 596 13.06 0.27 29.60
N PHE A 597 11.73 0.45 29.63
CA PHE A 597 11.01 0.60 30.89
C PHE A 597 11.14 -0.64 31.78
N GLU A 598 10.84 -1.84 31.27
CA GLU A 598 10.82 -3.09 32.03
C GLU A 598 12.22 -3.51 32.53
N HIS A 599 13.25 -3.41 31.69
CA HIS A 599 14.56 -3.99 32.00
C HIS A 599 15.57 -3.00 32.58
N GLN A 600 15.34 -1.69 32.46
CA GLN A 600 16.29 -0.67 32.93
C GLN A 600 15.64 0.24 33.97
N ILE A 601 14.57 0.94 33.59
CA ILE A 601 14.01 2.01 34.43
C ILE A 601 13.25 1.45 35.64
N LEU A 602 12.41 0.43 35.42
CA LEU A 602 11.60 -0.16 36.48
C LEU A 602 12.46 -0.76 37.60
N PRO A 603 13.52 -1.57 37.32
CA PRO A 603 14.43 -2.06 38.36
C PRO A 603 15.10 -0.93 39.17
N GLU A 604 15.61 0.11 38.52
CA GLU A 604 16.24 1.26 39.20
C GLU A 604 15.25 1.98 40.14
N LEU A 605 14.01 2.17 39.70
CA LEU A 605 12.97 2.78 40.51
C LEU A 605 12.54 1.89 41.68
N LEU A 606 12.44 0.57 41.47
CA LEU A 606 12.11 -0.37 42.54
C LEU A 606 13.20 -0.40 43.62
N GLU A 607 14.47 -0.23 43.24
CA GLU A 607 15.56 -0.10 44.19
C GLU A 607 15.50 1.23 44.95
N SER A 608 15.36 2.36 44.24
CA SER A 608 15.33 3.70 44.85
C SER A 608 14.10 3.94 45.73
N ARG A 609 12.99 3.24 45.46
CA ARG A 609 11.74 3.27 46.23
C ARG A 609 11.61 2.12 47.22
N SER A 610 12.64 1.29 47.41
CA SER A 610 12.58 0.11 48.29
C SER A 610 12.19 0.42 49.75
N SER A 611 12.49 1.63 50.23
CA SER A 611 12.18 2.09 51.59
C SER A 611 10.72 2.48 51.80
N ASN A 612 10.06 3.05 50.78
CA ASN A 612 8.66 3.51 50.86
C ASN A 612 7.68 2.62 50.07
N LYS A 613 8.20 1.69 49.25
CA LYS A 613 7.48 0.73 48.41
C LYS A 613 6.32 1.34 47.64
N ARG A 614 6.51 2.55 47.10
CA ARG A 614 5.48 3.28 46.34
C ARG A 614 5.98 3.63 44.95
N LEU A 615 5.19 3.30 43.93
CA LEU A 615 5.48 3.61 42.53
C LEU A 615 4.26 4.24 41.86
N ARG A 616 4.45 5.42 41.27
CA ARG A 616 3.38 6.16 40.58
C ARG A 616 3.72 6.39 39.12
N ILE A 617 2.82 5.97 38.23
CA ILE A 617 2.98 6.10 36.78
C ILE A 617 1.78 6.83 36.19
N TRP A 618 2.05 7.77 35.29
CA TRP A 618 1.01 8.47 34.53
C TRP A 618 1.13 8.15 33.05
N SER A 619 0.11 7.49 32.48
CA SER A 619 -0.11 7.37 31.03
C SER A 619 -0.98 8.55 30.58
N ALA A 620 -0.31 9.57 30.08
CA ALA A 620 -0.90 10.78 29.53
C ALA A 620 -1.36 10.52 28.08
N ALA A 621 -2.67 10.69 27.85
CA ALA A 621 -3.39 10.34 26.62
C ALA A 621 -3.43 8.83 26.34
N CYS A 622 -4.01 8.09 27.29
CA CYS A 622 -4.08 6.63 27.30
C CYS A 622 -5.08 6.01 26.31
N SER A 623 -5.87 6.83 25.61
CA SER A 623 -6.89 6.38 24.66
C SER A 623 -7.84 5.33 25.27
N THR A 624 -7.98 4.15 24.66
CA THR A 624 -8.83 3.05 25.13
C THR A 624 -8.18 2.16 26.20
N GLY A 625 -7.06 2.58 26.80
CA GLY A 625 -6.50 1.99 28.03
C GLY A 625 -5.45 0.90 27.82
N GLU A 626 -5.10 0.54 26.58
CA GLU A 626 -4.13 -0.52 26.31
C GLU A 626 -2.73 -0.20 26.86
N GLU A 627 -2.29 1.07 26.82
CA GLU A 627 -0.99 1.49 27.37
C GLU A 627 -0.90 1.32 28.89
N PRO A 628 -1.77 1.94 29.72
CA PRO A 628 -1.65 1.79 31.17
C PRO A 628 -1.84 0.34 31.63
N PHE A 629 -2.68 -0.46 30.96
CA PHE A 629 -2.77 -1.89 31.27
C PHE A 629 -1.54 -2.68 30.83
N THR A 630 -0.90 -2.32 29.72
CA THR A 630 0.41 -2.89 29.34
C THR A 630 1.44 -2.63 30.45
N LEU A 631 1.51 -1.39 30.97
CA LEU A 631 2.41 -1.04 32.06
C LEU A 631 2.08 -1.82 33.35
N ALA A 632 0.79 -1.99 33.66
CA ALA A 632 0.35 -2.81 34.79
C ALA A 632 0.81 -4.27 34.66
N MET A 633 0.67 -4.88 33.47
CA MET A 633 1.16 -6.23 33.21
C MET A 633 2.68 -6.35 33.32
N LEU A 634 3.44 -5.36 32.83
CA LEU A 634 4.90 -5.36 32.97
C LEU A 634 5.30 -5.33 34.45
N ILE A 635 4.66 -4.48 35.26
CA ILE A 635 4.91 -4.40 36.70
C ILE A 635 4.55 -5.70 37.41
N ASP A 636 3.39 -6.31 37.11
CA ASP A 636 2.98 -7.61 37.64
C ASP A 636 4.02 -8.69 37.32
N ARG A 637 4.55 -8.71 36.09
CA ARG A 637 5.60 -9.65 35.67
C ARG A 637 6.90 -9.45 36.43
N THR A 638 7.34 -8.20 36.60
CA THR A 638 8.60 -7.87 37.26
C THR A 638 8.55 -8.09 38.78
N LEU A 639 7.45 -7.69 39.44
CA LEU A 639 7.30 -7.85 40.89
C LEU A 639 6.82 -9.23 41.30
N GLY A 640 5.99 -9.89 40.48
CA GLY A 640 5.37 -11.17 40.79
C GLY A 640 4.72 -11.16 42.17
N VAL A 641 5.04 -12.16 43.00
CA VAL A 641 4.50 -12.28 44.37
C VAL A 641 4.80 -11.08 45.28
N ARG A 642 5.85 -10.29 44.98
CA ARG A 642 6.22 -9.10 45.77
C ARG A 642 5.30 -7.92 45.51
N GLN A 643 4.43 -7.98 44.50
CA GLN A 643 3.53 -6.88 44.16
C GLN A 643 2.65 -6.44 45.33
N ASN A 644 2.19 -7.37 46.17
CA ASN A 644 1.37 -7.07 47.34
C ASN A 644 2.08 -6.23 48.41
N ASP A 645 3.42 -6.17 48.37
CA ASP A 645 4.21 -5.31 49.25
C ASP A 645 4.29 -3.86 48.75
N TRP A 646 3.85 -3.60 47.52
CA TRP A 646 4.01 -2.31 46.84
C TRP A 646 2.69 -1.60 46.65
N HIS A 647 2.68 -0.30 46.91
CA HIS A 647 1.58 0.58 46.51
C HIS A 647 1.84 1.11 45.09
N ILE A 648 1.23 0.45 44.10
CA ILE A 648 1.31 0.80 42.68
C ILE A 648 0.10 1.65 42.29
N GLU A 649 0.35 2.84 41.75
CA GLU A 649 -0.68 3.73 41.22
C GLU A 649 -0.39 4.01 39.75
N ILE A 650 -1.25 3.53 38.85
CA ILE A 650 -1.19 3.86 37.43
C ILE A 650 -2.41 4.72 37.10
N LEU A 651 -2.17 5.94 36.65
CA LEU A 651 -3.23 6.83 36.16
C LEU A 651 -3.19 6.87 34.64
N GLY A 652 -4.26 6.41 33.99
CA GLY A 652 -4.52 6.66 32.58
C GLY A 652 -5.40 7.89 32.43
N THR A 653 -4.94 8.90 31.70
CA THR A 653 -5.79 10.06 31.40
C THR A 653 -6.00 10.26 29.93
N ASP A 654 -7.18 10.70 29.52
CA ASP A 654 -7.46 11.08 28.14
C ASP A 654 -8.47 12.24 28.07
N ILE A 655 -8.51 12.94 26.94
CA ILE A 655 -9.49 13.98 26.68
C ILE A 655 -10.85 13.39 26.28
N SER A 656 -10.86 12.19 25.69
CA SER A 656 -12.06 11.48 25.20
C SER A 656 -12.72 10.63 26.28
N GLU A 657 -13.89 11.05 26.75
CA GLU A 657 -14.69 10.27 27.71
C GLU A 657 -15.11 8.91 27.15
N LYS A 658 -15.35 8.82 25.84
CA LYS A 658 -15.73 7.57 25.19
C LYS A 658 -14.60 6.55 25.25
N ALA A 659 -13.36 6.99 24.99
CA ALA A 659 -12.19 6.13 25.08
C ALA A 659 -11.96 5.65 26.53
N LEU A 660 -12.12 6.54 27.50
CA LEU A 660 -12.03 6.19 28.93
C LEU A 660 -13.10 5.20 29.38
N LYS A 661 -14.33 5.28 28.85
CA LYS A 661 -15.38 4.27 29.14
C LYS A 661 -14.99 2.88 28.64
N VAL A 662 -14.37 2.80 27.46
CA VAL A 662 -13.84 1.52 26.94
C VAL A 662 -12.69 1.03 27.84
N ALA A 663 -11.78 1.92 28.21
CA ALA A 663 -10.67 1.60 29.11
C ALA A 663 -11.15 1.05 30.46
N GLN A 664 -12.16 1.70 31.06
CA GLN A 664 -12.77 1.27 32.33
C GLN A 664 -13.49 -0.08 32.22
N SER A 665 -14.04 -0.41 31.04
CA SER A 665 -14.71 -1.69 30.81
C SER A 665 -13.74 -2.88 30.88
N GLY A 666 -12.48 -2.66 30.47
CA GLY A 666 -11.47 -3.71 30.38
C GLY A 666 -11.77 -4.81 29.35
N VAL A 667 -12.67 -4.56 28.39
CA VAL A 667 -13.07 -5.51 27.34
C VAL A 667 -12.57 -5.01 25.98
N TYR A 668 -11.90 -5.90 25.24
CA TYR A 668 -11.13 -5.57 24.04
C TYR A 668 -11.35 -6.57 22.92
N ASN A 669 -11.46 -6.09 21.68
CA ASN A 669 -11.59 -6.96 20.51
C ASN A 669 -10.25 -7.54 20.05
N ASN A 670 -10.28 -8.45 19.08
CA ASN A 670 -9.08 -9.03 18.46
C ASN A 670 -8.09 -7.99 17.90
N TYR A 671 -8.59 -6.84 17.45
CA TYR A 671 -7.75 -5.78 16.90
C TYR A 671 -6.86 -5.11 17.97
N ALA A 672 -7.40 -4.85 19.17
CA ALA A 672 -6.66 -4.24 20.27
C ALA A 672 -5.50 -5.12 20.77
N VAL A 673 -5.67 -6.45 20.71
CA VAL A 673 -4.67 -7.45 21.16
C VAL A 673 -3.81 -8.02 20.02
N ARG A 674 -3.83 -7.40 18.83
CA ARG A 674 -3.12 -7.90 17.63
C ARG A 674 -1.61 -8.04 17.82
N SER A 675 -1.00 -7.16 18.60
CA SER A 675 0.44 -7.13 18.90
C SER A 675 0.80 -7.87 20.19
N THR A 676 -0.18 -8.42 20.90
CA THR A 676 0.04 -9.09 22.19
C THR A 676 0.50 -10.53 21.97
N PRO A 677 1.64 -10.97 22.56
CA PRO A 677 2.07 -12.37 22.51
C PRO A 677 1.01 -13.32 23.10
N SER A 678 0.90 -14.54 22.55
CA SER A 678 -0.09 -15.54 22.99
C SER A 678 0.00 -15.85 24.49
N LEU A 679 1.21 -16.06 25.00
CA LEU A 679 1.44 -16.32 26.43
C LEU A 679 0.92 -15.21 27.35
N ILE A 680 0.91 -13.96 26.87
CA ILE A 680 0.39 -12.81 27.63
C ILE A 680 -1.13 -12.76 27.55
N LYS A 681 -1.72 -13.10 26.39
CA LYS A 681 -3.17 -13.26 26.24
C LYS A 681 -3.69 -14.30 27.22
N ASP A 682 -3.07 -15.48 27.23
CA ASP A 682 -3.49 -16.61 28.07
C ASP A 682 -3.37 -16.30 29.57
N ARG A 683 -2.40 -15.47 29.96
CA ARG A 683 -2.14 -15.13 31.36
C ARG A 683 -3.04 -14.01 31.90
N TYR A 684 -3.32 -12.98 31.10
CA TYR A 684 -3.95 -11.75 31.59
C TYR A 684 -5.33 -11.46 31.03
N PHE A 685 -5.82 -12.30 30.11
CA PHE A 685 -7.13 -12.15 29.51
C PHE A 685 -7.94 -13.45 29.58
N THR A 686 -9.25 -13.29 29.70
CA THR A 686 -10.23 -14.34 29.49
C THR A 686 -11.01 -14.07 28.22
N VAL A 687 -11.15 -15.07 27.35
CA VAL A 687 -11.95 -14.95 26.12
C VAL A 687 -13.43 -14.95 26.47
N GLU A 688 -14.16 -13.93 26.03
CA GLU A 688 -15.60 -13.78 26.20
C GLU A 688 -16.25 -13.60 24.82
N GLY A 689 -16.73 -14.72 24.24
CA GLY A 689 -17.28 -14.72 22.90
C GLY A 689 -16.22 -14.42 21.83
N ARG A 690 -16.29 -13.22 21.23
CA ARG A 690 -15.33 -12.73 20.22
C ARG A 690 -14.31 -11.73 20.78
N ASP A 691 -14.46 -11.35 22.05
CA ASP A 691 -13.67 -10.33 22.72
C ASP A 691 -12.82 -10.93 23.85
N TYR A 692 -11.91 -10.13 24.39
CA TYR A 692 -10.99 -10.44 25.48
C TYR A 692 -11.30 -9.53 26.66
N ARG A 693 -11.62 -10.12 27.80
CA ARG A 693 -11.76 -9.40 29.07
C ARG A 693 -10.47 -9.47 29.84
N LEU A 694 -9.98 -8.32 30.30
CA LEU A 694 -8.81 -8.21 31.16
C LEU A 694 -9.10 -8.76 32.56
N ASN A 695 -8.16 -9.49 33.15
CA ASN A 695 -8.30 -10.00 34.51
C ASN A 695 -8.40 -8.84 35.53
N ASP A 696 -9.25 -9.02 36.55
CA ASP A 696 -9.57 -7.96 37.52
C ASP A 696 -8.37 -7.47 38.33
N ASN A 697 -7.42 -8.35 38.61
CA ASN A 697 -6.18 -8.00 39.32
C ASN A 697 -5.33 -6.97 38.56
N ILE A 698 -5.25 -7.06 37.24
CA ILE A 698 -4.57 -6.04 36.42
C ILE A 698 -5.46 -4.81 36.27
N ARG A 699 -6.77 -5.01 36.07
CA ARG A 699 -7.73 -3.91 35.90
C ARG A 699 -7.72 -2.96 37.09
N GLN A 700 -7.62 -3.48 38.31
CA GLN A 700 -7.62 -2.72 39.56
C GLN A 700 -6.32 -1.92 39.81
N MET A 701 -5.24 -2.18 39.06
CA MET A 701 -3.99 -1.40 39.18
C MET A 701 -4.08 -0.03 38.51
N VAL A 702 -5.08 0.19 37.65
CA VAL A 702 -5.20 1.37 36.79
C VAL A 702 -6.46 2.15 37.12
N ASN A 703 -6.27 3.45 37.37
CA ASN A 703 -7.36 4.42 37.49
C ASN A 703 -7.44 5.27 36.21
N PHE A 704 -8.64 5.70 35.85
CA PHE A 704 -8.89 6.49 34.66
C PHE A 704 -9.56 7.82 34.99
N GLU A 705 -9.02 8.92 34.46
CA GLU A 705 -9.58 10.26 34.64
C GLU A 705 -9.56 11.07 33.35
N ARG A 706 -10.57 11.93 33.18
CA ARG A 706 -10.60 12.88 32.06
C ARG A 706 -9.60 14.00 32.32
N HIS A 707 -8.66 14.19 31.41
CA HIS A 707 -7.67 15.25 31.51
C HIS A 707 -7.35 15.84 30.15
N ASN A 708 -7.29 17.17 30.09
CA ASN A 708 -6.80 17.90 28.94
C ASN A 708 -5.38 18.39 29.23
N LEU A 709 -4.39 17.96 28.44
CA LEU A 709 -2.98 18.32 28.63
C LEU A 709 -2.70 19.83 28.55
N LYS A 710 -3.65 20.63 28.06
CA LYS A 710 -3.60 22.10 28.10
C LYS A 710 -3.83 22.65 29.51
N ASP A 711 -4.56 21.95 30.36
CA ASP A 711 -4.91 22.38 31.71
C ASP A 711 -3.83 21.99 32.74
N ARG A 712 -2.83 22.87 32.87
CA ARG A 712 -1.74 22.69 33.84
C ARG A 712 -2.20 22.70 35.28
N MET A 713 -3.28 23.41 35.61
CA MET A 713 -3.76 23.51 36.99
C MET A 713 -4.40 22.19 37.41
N ALA A 714 -5.16 21.57 36.52
CA ALA A 714 -5.68 20.23 36.75
C ALA A 714 -4.55 19.23 36.97
N ALA A 715 -3.51 19.26 36.12
CA ALA A 715 -2.40 18.32 36.21
C ALA A 715 -1.63 18.42 37.55
N LYS A 716 -1.47 19.64 38.09
CA LYS A 716 -0.83 19.87 39.40
C LYS A 716 -1.56 19.18 40.55
N ARG A 717 -2.86 18.92 40.45
CA ARG A 717 -3.64 18.25 41.50
C ARG A 717 -3.25 16.79 41.70
N HIS A 718 -2.67 16.15 40.69
CA HIS A 718 -2.25 14.74 40.79
C HIS A 718 -0.88 14.55 41.47
N GLY A 719 -0.18 15.64 41.81
CA GLY A 719 1.09 15.61 42.53
C GLY A 719 2.27 15.14 41.67
N THR A 720 3.19 14.38 42.27
CA THR A 720 4.45 13.98 41.65
C THR A 720 4.44 12.53 41.18
N TRP A 721 4.96 12.27 39.98
CA TRP A 721 5.01 10.98 39.29
C TRP A 721 6.45 10.46 39.19
N ASP A 722 6.64 9.15 39.34
CA ASP A 722 7.95 8.52 39.12
C ASP A 722 8.21 8.31 37.62
N VAL A 723 7.16 7.98 36.86
CA VAL A 723 7.23 7.83 35.40
C VAL A 723 6.04 8.49 34.73
N ILE A 724 6.30 9.19 33.62
CA ILE A 724 5.25 9.71 32.73
C ILE A 724 5.45 9.08 31.35
N PHE A 725 4.40 8.48 30.81
CA PHE A 725 4.27 8.10 29.41
C PHE A 725 3.37 9.11 28.71
N CYS A 726 3.85 9.75 27.64
CA CYS A 726 3.06 10.61 26.78
C CYS A 726 3.44 10.32 25.33
N ARG A 727 2.92 9.21 24.80
CA ARG A 727 3.36 8.64 23.53
C ARG A 727 2.37 8.93 22.41
N ASN A 728 2.88 9.34 21.25
CA ASN A 728 2.12 9.51 20.01
C ASN A 728 1.03 10.59 20.08
N VAL A 729 1.16 11.55 21.00
CA VAL A 729 0.21 12.65 21.21
C VAL A 729 0.85 14.01 20.95
N LEU A 730 2.14 14.16 21.23
CA LEU A 730 2.85 15.41 20.99
C LEU A 730 2.93 15.76 19.50
N ILE A 731 2.78 14.77 18.60
CA ILE A 731 2.65 14.97 17.16
C ILE A 731 1.46 15.84 16.74
N TYR A 732 0.44 15.97 17.59
CA TYR A 732 -0.75 16.79 17.32
C TYR A 732 -0.60 18.23 17.79
N PHE A 733 0.44 18.54 18.55
CA PHE A 733 0.67 19.86 19.13
C PHE A 733 1.62 20.70 18.28
N ASP A 734 1.42 22.02 18.28
CA ASP A 734 2.40 22.97 17.78
C ASP A 734 3.58 23.08 18.77
N ASP A 735 4.61 23.83 18.39
CA ASP A 735 5.84 23.88 19.18
C ASP A 735 5.65 24.59 20.53
N ASP A 736 4.75 25.57 20.62
CA ASP A 736 4.49 26.26 21.89
C ASP A 736 3.66 25.40 22.86
N MET A 737 2.65 24.68 22.36
CA MET A 737 1.91 23.70 23.15
C MET A 737 2.82 22.55 23.59
N LYS A 738 3.73 22.06 22.74
CA LYS A 738 4.76 21.07 23.14
C LYS A 738 5.61 21.58 24.29
N LYS A 739 6.19 22.78 24.20
CA LYS A 739 6.99 23.38 25.29
C LYS A 739 6.19 23.41 26.59
N ASN A 740 4.94 23.85 26.50
CA ASN A 740 4.04 23.99 27.63
C ASN A 740 3.76 22.65 28.34
N VAL A 741 3.49 21.59 27.57
CA VAL A 741 3.25 20.24 28.08
C VAL A 741 4.54 19.63 28.65
N ILE A 742 5.66 19.79 27.96
CA ILE A 742 6.96 19.28 28.43
C ILE A 742 7.38 19.96 29.75
N SER A 743 7.25 21.28 29.87
CA SER A 743 7.51 21.99 31.14
C SER A 743 6.53 21.57 32.25
N MET A 744 5.28 21.25 31.91
CA MET A 744 4.33 20.69 32.89
C MET A 744 4.81 19.32 33.40
N PHE A 745 5.23 18.42 32.51
CA PHE A 745 5.79 17.13 32.89
C PHE A 745 7.06 17.27 33.74
N ALA A 746 7.96 18.19 33.40
CA ALA A 746 9.18 18.45 34.18
C ALA A 746 8.87 18.85 35.64
N ASN A 747 7.79 19.61 35.85
CA ASN A 747 7.34 20.05 37.17
C ASN A 747 6.63 18.95 37.97
N GLN A 748 6.10 17.93 37.29
CA GLN A 748 5.35 16.84 37.92
C GLN A 748 6.14 15.55 38.04
N LEU A 749 7.27 15.41 37.37
CA LEU A 749 8.18 14.29 37.58
C LEU A 749 8.96 14.44 38.88
N ALA A 750 9.18 13.31 39.55
CA ALA A 750 10.17 13.18 40.60
C ALA A 750 11.55 13.61 40.08
N LYS A 751 12.46 13.97 41.00
CA LYS A 751 13.80 14.46 40.61
C LYS A 751 14.55 13.43 39.76
N ASP A 752 14.42 12.16 40.11
CA ASP A 752 14.95 10.97 39.43
C ASP A 752 13.93 10.31 38.47
N GLY A 753 12.82 10.97 38.19
CA GLY A 753 11.75 10.44 37.37
C GLY A 753 12.07 10.42 35.88
N THR A 754 11.38 9.56 35.14
CA THR A 754 11.64 9.31 33.71
C THR A 754 10.41 9.65 32.85
N LEU A 755 10.65 10.30 31.71
CA LEU A 755 9.65 10.62 30.69
C LEU A 755 9.83 9.72 29.45
N PHE A 756 8.76 9.08 29.02
CA PHE A 756 8.66 8.34 27.76
C PHE A 756 7.75 9.10 26.78
N ILE A 757 8.23 9.32 25.55
CA ILE A 757 7.47 9.92 24.44
C ILE A 757 7.47 8.96 23.25
N GLY A 758 6.64 9.19 22.23
CA GLY A 758 6.52 8.30 21.07
C GLY A 758 7.78 8.23 20.21
N HIS A 759 7.99 7.12 19.49
CA HIS A 759 9.21 6.87 18.69
C HIS A 759 9.51 7.93 17.61
N SER A 760 8.47 8.56 17.06
CA SER A 760 8.59 9.63 16.05
C SER A 760 8.70 11.01 16.68
N GLU A 761 8.57 11.12 18.01
CA GLU A 761 8.58 12.37 18.75
C GLU A 761 10.00 12.65 19.26
N ARG A 762 10.41 13.92 19.21
CA ARG A 762 11.70 14.35 19.75
C ARG A 762 11.51 15.65 20.52
N ILE A 763 12.10 15.71 21.72
CA ILE A 763 12.26 16.95 22.47
C ILE A 763 13.57 17.59 22.00
N LYS A 764 13.66 17.97 20.72
CA LYS A 764 14.79 18.77 20.21
C LYS A 764 14.41 20.24 20.26
N ASP A 765 15.32 21.06 20.78
CA ASP A 765 15.23 22.53 20.81
C ASP A 765 14.06 23.12 21.65
N LEU A 766 13.33 22.28 22.40
CA LEU A 766 12.08 22.68 23.08
C LEU A 766 12.29 23.15 24.53
N THR A 767 13.21 22.59 25.33
CA THR A 767 13.50 23.09 26.71
C THR A 767 14.82 22.54 27.28
N LYS A 768 15.47 23.27 28.21
CA LYS A 768 16.62 22.82 29.04
C LYS A 768 16.27 21.75 30.09
N ASP A 769 15.01 21.35 30.18
CA ASP A 769 14.46 20.59 31.31
C ASP A 769 14.69 19.08 31.23
N PHE A 770 15.05 18.56 30.05
CA PHE A 770 15.24 17.12 29.81
C PHE A 770 16.48 16.82 28.98
N VAL A 771 17.14 15.71 29.29
CA VAL A 771 18.23 15.11 28.53
C VAL A 771 17.82 13.70 28.12
N GLN A 772 18.10 13.35 26.87
CA GLN A 772 17.84 12.00 26.36
C GLN A 772 18.89 11.03 26.92
N LEU A 773 18.45 9.90 27.46
CA LEU A 773 19.36 8.85 27.90
C LEU A 773 19.94 8.08 26.69
N PRO A 774 21.26 7.80 26.67
CA PRO A 774 21.91 7.10 25.58
C PRO A 774 21.68 5.58 25.67
N ILE A 775 20.46 5.14 25.39
CA ILE A 775 20.07 3.73 25.47
C ILE A 775 20.05 3.11 24.07
N PRO A 776 20.74 1.98 23.80
CA PRO A 776 20.84 1.42 22.45
C PRO A 776 19.52 0.89 21.88
N GLN A 777 18.68 0.28 22.73
CA GLN A 777 17.44 -0.38 22.32
C GLN A 777 16.19 0.51 22.30
N GLY A 778 16.28 1.78 22.70
CA GLY A 778 15.13 2.70 22.80
C GLY A 778 15.55 4.05 23.36
N PHE A 779 14.60 4.97 23.59
CA PHE A 779 14.93 6.26 24.19
C PHE A 779 13.88 6.72 25.21
N CYS A 780 14.37 7.37 26.25
CA CYS A 780 13.60 8.06 27.29
C CYS A 780 14.38 9.29 27.77
N TYR A 781 13.74 10.11 28.60
CA TYR A 781 14.26 11.40 29.03
C TYR A 781 14.26 11.52 30.55
N GLN A 782 15.30 12.15 31.10
CA GLN A 782 15.40 12.49 32.52
C GLN A 782 15.82 13.94 32.70
N ARG A 783 15.66 14.47 33.90
CA ARG A 783 16.06 15.84 34.23
C ARG A 783 17.59 15.97 34.30
N PRO A 784 18.20 17.01 33.68
CA PRO A 784 19.66 17.17 33.69
C PRO A 784 20.27 17.23 35.09
N GLN A 785 19.59 17.89 36.04
CA GLN A 785 20.07 18.03 37.42
C GLN A 785 20.29 16.68 38.13
N TYR A 786 19.57 15.62 37.73
CA TYR A 786 19.75 14.29 38.30
C TYR A 786 20.95 13.56 37.69
N LEU A 787 21.18 13.72 36.39
CA LEU A 787 22.34 13.15 35.71
C LEU A 787 23.65 13.74 36.24
N GLU A 788 23.66 15.03 36.56
CA GLU A 788 24.79 15.70 37.21
C GLU A 788 25.03 15.26 38.67
N MET A 789 24.02 14.71 39.35
CA MET A 789 24.16 14.13 40.69
C MET A 789 24.59 12.65 40.67
N LYS A 790 24.35 11.94 39.56
CA LYS A 790 24.66 10.51 39.36
C LYS A 790 26.06 10.32 38.74
N ALA A 791 26.56 11.31 38.00
CA ALA A 791 27.93 11.40 37.48
C ALA A 791 28.90 11.96 38.53
#